data_AF-H0SLT2-F1
#
_entry.id   AF-H0SLT2-F1
#
_cell.length_a   1.000
_cell.length_b   1.000
_cell.length_c   1.000
_cell.angle_alpha   90.00
_cell.angle_beta   90.00
_cell.angle_gamma   90.00
#
_symmetry.space_group_name_H-M   'P 1'
#
loop_
_entity.id
_entity.type
_entity.pdbx_description
1 polymer ?
#
loop_
_entity_poly.entity_id
_entity_poly.type
_entity_poly.pdbx_seq_one_letter_code
_entity_poly.pdbx_strand_id
1 'polypeptide(L)'
;MSLPGSFSVSQTGAATYSIPIALAPATAGLSPSLSLDYSSQGANGLLGVGWTLGGVPSIGRCARTLAQDGVLGGVNFDANDRFCLDGQRLIGVSGTYGADGAEYRTEVDSYSRIISHGTAGTGPAWFEVRTKSGQALEFGHTTDSQVLAQGKTTARSWGLNKLADSKGNYLTVSYVNDATVGQVYPSRIDYTGNAAVGLAPYNSVQFVYGTRPDPIRGYHAGSLAQTTVRLTNVKTYAGSALVADYQISYQQSPTSNVSEINSIKVCAADGACLPAKSFQWANGGGASFSAQVMSITNGENFRTPAAGGGTQGPGAATGNPGFQQIFADFNGDGKSDIMMFYSSHLFGFLSNGDGTYTIANSGTPNNWDFGTNPASNYMLISGDFNGDGKSDMVLIGGAYLYVFIGKGDGTFNGSAVACPNGWNFGSPPQATYTPIIGDFDGDGRTDFLLLSGQYLYEFMSRGDGTFTGNTINIGIWNFGARVSDGFTPISGDFNGDGKSDFIMMGSNYLYEFMSNGDGSFTYNGVPINGWAFGTPPAAGFMPIAGDFNGDGKTDWVMSQGAYLYEFQSKGDGQFNLIQISTGTWNFGSPTAAAFVPVGGDFNGDGKADFALIGGSGPYIYQFISKGDGTFNFNTLAMPNGWNFGSPPTTNFFMFSGDYNGDGRSDFAFMETTHIYTVFANGGPGDVITGITSGLGIQTSVTYSSLTNSAVYGRDSTATYPTLELQIPFYVVSRVDTANGVGGSYSSAYTYAGAKADLTGRGNAGLPPDDGEGSADGHRGHDEFPAGLSLYRHGGIDDADPGHADAGAVDQHLPVQQCGGNVDHQPVECALPGVAGAERVERDGSRRLGSADGDHGEPVRRLRQRDVGQRIDAGRLQQDDGQHLQQRPVALVPRASDPGICHQRRAIATRQREACGVGSSTPTENLCPALCRSGADRPVSAASIGDLGAWRHDDLDQNRIAAGCGCHRADAGGAGVGGEQHHANLVVRL
;
A
#
# COMPACT_ATOMS: atom_id res chain seq x y z
N MET A 1 22.92 29.64 -23.45
CA MET A 1 22.52 28.22 -23.47
C MET A 1 21.95 27.84 -22.11
N SER A 2 21.15 26.78 -22.03
CA SER A 2 20.60 26.25 -20.78
C SER A 2 20.86 24.75 -20.69
N LEU A 3 20.72 24.18 -19.50
CA LEU A 3 20.76 22.74 -19.28
C LEU A 3 19.56 22.09 -20.01
N PRO A 4 19.77 21.13 -20.94
CA PRO A 4 18.67 20.46 -21.63
C PRO A 4 17.79 19.67 -20.65
N GLY A 5 16.63 19.25 -21.12
CA GLY A 5 15.78 18.29 -20.46
C GLY A 5 14.37 18.28 -21.03
N SER A 6 13.74 17.11 -21.03
CA SER A 6 12.45 16.83 -21.66
C SER A 6 11.40 16.49 -20.62
N PHE A 7 10.25 17.14 -20.69
CA PHE A 7 9.06 16.80 -19.90
C PHE A 7 8.12 15.88 -20.70
N SER A 8 7.46 14.95 -20.02
CA SER A 8 6.36 14.14 -20.56
C SER A 8 5.36 13.73 -19.48
N VAL A 9 4.11 13.48 -19.84
CA VAL A 9 3.17 12.71 -19.00
C VAL A 9 3.21 11.26 -19.46
N SER A 10 3.24 10.33 -18.51
CA SER A 10 3.32 8.88 -18.79
C SER A 10 1.95 8.22 -18.88
N GLN A 11 1.91 6.95 -19.34
CA GLN A 11 0.68 6.14 -19.40
C GLN A 11 0.10 5.78 -18.02
N THR A 12 0.78 6.07 -16.91
CA THR A 12 0.22 5.97 -15.54
C THR A 12 -0.20 7.34 -14.99
N GLY A 13 -0.23 8.38 -15.83
CA GLY A 13 -0.52 9.76 -15.44
C GLY A 13 0.62 10.47 -14.68
N ALA A 14 1.78 9.83 -14.50
CA ALA A 14 2.93 10.45 -13.82
C ALA A 14 3.51 11.61 -14.65
N ALA A 15 3.88 12.71 -13.98
CA ALA A 15 4.78 13.70 -14.54
C ALA A 15 6.19 13.11 -14.62
N THR A 16 6.85 13.22 -15.76
CA THR A 16 8.21 12.70 -15.97
C THR A 16 9.13 13.76 -16.52
N TYR A 17 10.39 13.79 -16.08
CA TYR A 17 11.39 14.74 -16.57
C TYR A 17 12.79 14.12 -16.67
N SER A 18 13.39 14.14 -17.85
CA SER A 18 14.74 13.60 -18.07
C SER A 18 15.75 14.71 -18.35
N ILE A 19 16.94 14.63 -17.74
CA ILE A 19 18.09 15.50 -18.00
C ILE A 19 19.27 14.63 -18.45
N PRO A 20 19.65 14.63 -19.75
CA PRO A 20 20.77 13.84 -20.23
C PRO A 20 22.13 14.40 -19.74
N ILE A 21 23.02 13.49 -19.34
CA ILE A 21 24.38 13.80 -18.89
C ILE A 21 25.32 13.76 -20.10
N ALA A 22 25.94 14.89 -20.42
CA ALA A 22 26.79 15.06 -21.59
C ALA A 22 28.19 14.47 -21.36
N LEU A 23 28.60 13.59 -22.27
CA LEU A 23 29.83 12.81 -22.19
C LEU A 23 30.86 13.25 -23.25
N ALA A 24 32.12 12.90 -23.01
CA ALA A 24 33.16 13.02 -24.03
C ALA A 24 32.94 11.93 -25.12
N PRO A 25 33.34 12.18 -26.38
CA PRO A 25 33.14 11.21 -27.47
C PRO A 25 33.75 9.84 -27.17
N ALA A 26 32.98 8.78 -27.41
CA ALA A 26 33.39 7.40 -27.16
C ALA A 26 33.88 6.67 -28.42
N THR A 27 34.81 5.74 -28.24
CA THR A 27 35.30 4.84 -29.31
C THR A 27 34.13 4.11 -29.97
N ALA A 28 33.98 4.29 -31.28
CA ALA A 28 32.89 3.72 -32.09
C ALA A 28 31.45 3.99 -31.57
N GLY A 29 31.26 5.02 -30.73
CA GLY A 29 29.96 5.35 -30.14
C GLY A 29 29.58 4.54 -28.90
N LEU A 30 30.46 3.71 -28.35
CA LEU A 30 30.18 2.93 -27.13
C LEU A 30 30.35 3.78 -25.85
N SER A 31 29.48 4.77 -25.67
CA SER A 31 29.32 5.54 -24.43
C SER A 31 28.23 4.94 -23.53
N PRO A 32 28.32 5.08 -22.20
CA PRO A 32 27.14 4.89 -21.35
C PRO A 32 26.07 5.94 -21.69
N SER A 33 24.80 5.62 -21.46
CA SER A 33 23.66 6.53 -21.75
C SER A 33 23.05 7.01 -20.43
N LEU A 34 23.63 8.05 -19.84
CA LEU A 34 23.32 8.51 -18.49
C LEU A 34 22.36 9.70 -18.47
N SER A 35 21.46 9.72 -17.50
CA SER A 35 20.47 10.77 -17.29
C SER A 35 20.10 10.92 -15.80
N LEU A 36 19.59 12.09 -15.43
CA LEU A 36 18.88 12.30 -14.17
C LEU A 36 17.39 12.33 -14.49
N ASP A 37 16.63 11.38 -13.97
CA ASP A 37 15.27 11.08 -14.42
C ASP A 37 14.28 11.15 -13.26
N TYR A 38 13.29 12.02 -13.39
CA TYR A 38 12.20 12.25 -12.44
C TYR A 38 10.93 11.50 -12.88
N SER A 39 10.21 10.95 -11.90
CA SER A 39 8.80 10.59 -11.98
C SER A 39 8.06 11.09 -10.74
N SER A 40 6.85 11.65 -10.90
CA SER A 40 5.95 11.99 -9.77
C SER A 40 5.37 10.77 -9.06
N GLN A 41 5.67 9.56 -9.54
CA GLN A 41 5.33 8.27 -8.92
C GLN A 41 6.62 7.51 -8.54
N GLY A 42 7.77 8.21 -8.49
CA GLY A 42 9.07 7.63 -8.13
C GLY A 42 9.34 7.73 -6.62
N ALA A 43 9.77 6.62 -6.02
CA ALA A 43 10.17 6.56 -4.62
C ALA A 43 11.40 7.45 -4.30
N ASN A 44 11.65 7.67 -3.01
CA ASN A 44 12.84 8.37 -2.54
C ASN A 44 14.10 7.51 -2.70
N GLY A 45 15.18 8.09 -3.23
CA GLY A 45 16.40 7.36 -3.58
C GLY A 45 17.68 8.19 -3.53
N LEU A 46 18.72 7.75 -4.25
CA LEU A 46 20.05 8.39 -4.28
C LEU A 46 20.06 9.85 -4.77
N LEU A 47 18.95 10.33 -5.34
CA LEU A 47 18.77 11.69 -5.85
C LEU A 47 17.61 12.44 -5.16
N GLY A 48 17.09 11.91 -4.05
CA GLY A 48 15.89 12.42 -3.39
C GLY A 48 14.60 11.77 -3.89
N VAL A 49 13.46 12.36 -3.55
CA VAL A 49 12.11 11.91 -3.93
C VAL A 49 11.86 12.09 -5.43
N GLY A 50 11.24 11.09 -6.07
CA GLY A 50 10.94 11.07 -7.50
C GLY A 50 12.14 10.93 -8.45
N TRP A 51 13.38 11.19 -8.02
CA TRP A 51 14.55 11.24 -8.90
C TRP A 51 15.42 9.98 -8.86
N THR A 52 15.85 9.54 -10.04
CA THR A 52 16.68 8.35 -10.27
C THR A 52 17.84 8.66 -11.24
N LEU A 53 18.84 7.77 -11.25
CA LEU A 53 20.01 7.86 -12.13
C LEU A 53 19.85 6.85 -13.29
N GLY A 54 19.45 7.33 -14.46
CA GLY A 54 19.32 6.52 -15.66
C GLY A 54 20.68 6.01 -16.18
N GLY A 55 20.66 4.84 -16.81
CA GLY A 55 21.81 4.28 -17.52
C GLY A 55 22.78 3.43 -16.71
N VAL A 56 22.44 3.08 -15.46
CA VAL A 56 23.21 2.14 -14.62
C VAL A 56 22.31 0.94 -14.25
N PRO A 57 22.06 0.02 -15.20
CA PRO A 57 21.10 -1.06 -15.03
C PRO A 57 21.57 -2.11 -14.00
N SER A 58 20.62 -2.84 -13.43
CA SER A 58 20.87 -3.90 -12.45
C SER A 58 19.88 -5.07 -12.56
N ILE A 59 20.33 -6.26 -12.17
CA ILE A 59 19.44 -7.38 -11.90
C ILE A 59 19.19 -7.41 -10.39
N GLY A 60 17.94 -7.30 -9.97
CA GLY A 60 17.53 -7.46 -8.58
C GLY A 60 16.83 -8.80 -8.34
N ARG A 61 16.70 -9.18 -7.07
CA ARG A 61 15.66 -10.14 -6.66
C ARG A 61 14.29 -9.45 -6.61
N CYS A 62 13.24 -10.20 -6.89
CA CYS A 62 11.84 -9.77 -6.86
C CYS A 62 10.94 -10.95 -6.42
N ALA A 63 9.70 -10.64 -6.06
CA ALA A 63 8.72 -11.62 -5.58
C ALA A 63 8.26 -12.60 -6.68
N ARG A 64 7.66 -13.72 -6.26
CA ARG A 64 6.76 -14.53 -7.08
C ARG A 64 5.39 -13.86 -7.14
N THR A 65 4.61 -14.15 -8.18
CA THR A 65 3.23 -13.68 -8.33
C THR A 65 2.31 -14.86 -8.68
N LEU A 66 1.03 -14.81 -8.29
CA LEU A 66 0.05 -15.82 -8.72
C LEU A 66 -0.01 -15.91 -10.25
N ALA A 67 0.04 -14.77 -10.94
CA ALA A 67 -0.12 -14.67 -12.38
C ALA A 67 1.08 -15.18 -13.22
N GLN A 68 2.24 -15.45 -12.59
CA GLN A 68 3.47 -15.90 -13.27
C GLN A 68 4.01 -17.22 -12.69
N ASP A 69 3.85 -17.44 -11.38
CA ASP A 69 4.38 -18.61 -10.66
C ASP A 69 3.28 -19.54 -10.13
N GLY A 70 2.01 -19.12 -10.17
CA GLY A 70 0.88 -19.87 -9.61
C GLY A 70 0.80 -19.88 -8.08
N VAL A 71 1.67 -19.12 -7.40
CA VAL A 71 1.71 -18.98 -5.93
C VAL A 71 2.48 -17.71 -5.54
N LEU A 72 1.88 -16.87 -4.70
CA LEU A 72 2.49 -15.63 -4.21
C LEU A 72 3.72 -15.90 -3.32
N GLY A 73 4.59 -14.92 -3.04
CA GLY A 73 5.73 -15.11 -2.15
C GLY A 73 6.90 -14.13 -2.35
N GLY A 74 7.43 -13.60 -1.26
CA GLY A 74 8.34 -12.45 -1.23
C GLY A 74 9.81 -12.84 -1.35
N VAL A 75 10.69 -11.83 -1.29
CA VAL A 75 12.14 -12.03 -1.42
C VAL A 75 12.73 -12.51 -0.09
N ASN A 76 12.93 -13.82 0.02
CA ASN A 76 13.39 -14.51 1.22
C ASN A 76 14.91 -14.76 1.25
N PHE A 77 15.60 -14.47 0.15
CA PHE A 77 17.01 -14.83 -0.12
C PHE A 77 17.25 -16.33 -0.21
N ASP A 78 16.29 -17.07 -0.77
CA ASP A 78 16.34 -18.52 -0.99
C ASP A 78 16.39 -18.89 -2.50
N ALA A 79 15.87 -20.07 -2.88
CA ALA A 79 15.76 -20.54 -4.27
C ALA A 79 14.33 -20.44 -4.87
N ASN A 80 13.34 -19.99 -4.09
CA ASN A 80 11.99 -19.65 -4.55
C ASN A 80 11.93 -18.22 -5.12
N ASP A 81 12.77 -17.33 -4.60
CA ASP A 81 12.99 -15.97 -5.11
C ASP A 81 13.11 -15.88 -6.64
N ARG A 82 12.74 -14.73 -7.18
CA ARG A 82 12.76 -14.43 -8.61
C ARG A 82 13.74 -13.31 -8.95
N PHE A 83 14.09 -13.20 -10.22
CA PHE A 83 15.00 -12.16 -10.71
C PHE A 83 14.29 -11.21 -11.65
N CYS A 84 14.64 -9.93 -11.59
CA CYS A 84 14.10 -8.86 -12.41
C CYS A 84 15.24 -7.96 -12.90
N LEU A 85 15.30 -7.69 -14.21
CA LEU A 85 16.25 -6.75 -14.82
C LEU A 85 15.58 -5.38 -14.89
N ASP A 86 16.04 -4.41 -14.11
CA ASP A 86 15.42 -3.08 -13.97
C ASP A 86 13.90 -3.16 -13.75
N GLY A 87 13.48 -4.05 -12.85
CA GLY A 87 12.08 -4.35 -12.55
C GLY A 87 11.38 -5.31 -13.52
N GLN A 88 11.90 -5.53 -14.73
CA GLN A 88 11.30 -6.45 -15.70
C GLN A 88 11.59 -7.91 -15.34
N ARG A 89 10.51 -8.68 -15.08
CA ARG A 89 10.52 -10.08 -14.66
C ARG A 89 11.32 -10.97 -15.59
N LEU A 90 12.29 -11.73 -15.05
CA LEU A 90 13.07 -12.72 -15.79
C LEU A 90 12.39 -14.09 -15.77
N ILE A 91 11.91 -14.52 -16.94
CA ILE A 91 11.23 -15.80 -17.21
C ILE A 91 12.26 -16.82 -17.69
N GLY A 92 12.31 -18.00 -17.07
CA GLY A 92 13.25 -19.06 -17.43
C GLY A 92 12.88 -19.75 -18.74
N VAL A 93 13.87 -19.95 -19.61
CA VAL A 93 13.76 -20.62 -20.92
C VAL A 93 14.33 -22.04 -20.87
N SER A 94 15.48 -22.23 -20.20
CA SER A 94 16.12 -23.53 -20.04
C SER A 94 17.09 -23.54 -18.85
N GLY A 95 17.42 -24.74 -18.36
CA GLY A 95 18.16 -24.91 -17.10
C GLY A 95 17.26 -24.83 -15.87
N THR A 96 17.84 -24.94 -14.68
CA THR A 96 17.12 -24.77 -13.40
C THR A 96 17.17 -23.31 -12.99
N TYR A 97 16.03 -22.72 -12.62
CA TYR A 97 15.97 -21.30 -12.24
C TYR A 97 16.97 -20.98 -11.11
N GLY A 98 17.79 -19.96 -11.28
CA GLY A 98 18.84 -19.56 -10.31
C GLY A 98 20.11 -20.41 -10.30
N ALA A 99 20.20 -21.46 -11.12
CA ALA A 99 21.41 -22.29 -11.23
C ALA A 99 22.40 -21.77 -12.29
N ASP A 100 23.62 -22.31 -12.25
CA ASP A 100 24.63 -22.11 -13.29
C ASP A 100 24.15 -22.59 -14.68
N GLY A 101 24.39 -21.79 -15.72
CA GLY A 101 24.05 -22.08 -17.10
C GLY A 101 22.57 -21.94 -17.48
N ALA A 102 21.69 -21.49 -16.57
CA ALA A 102 20.28 -21.29 -16.90
C ALA A 102 20.05 -20.02 -17.74
N GLU A 103 19.13 -20.09 -18.70
CA GLU A 103 18.79 -19.02 -19.66
C GLU A 103 17.42 -18.41 -19.34
N TYR A 104 17.31 -17.08 -19.48
CA TYR A 104 16.09 -16.30 -19.24
C TYR A 104 15.82 -15.28 -20.36
N ARG A 105 14.57 -14.80 -20.43
CA ARG A 105 14.14 -13.58 -21.13
C ARG A 105 13.44 -12.64 -20.15
N THR A 106 13.31 -11.37 -20.52
CA THR A 106 12.30 -10.49 -19.90
C THR A 106 10.90 -10.93 -20.35
N GLU A 107 9.91 -10.88 -19.46
CA GLU A 107 8.51 -11.23 -19.76
C GLU A 107 7.95 -10.45 -20.95
N VAL A 108 8.11 -9.12 -20.94
CA VAL A 108 8.08 -8.32 -22.16
C VAL A 108 9.41 -8.52 -22.88
N ASP A 109 9.48 -9.44 -23.85
CA ASP A 109 10.78 -9.85 -24.44
C ASP A 109 11.49 -8.66 -25.12
N SER A 110 12.63 -8.29 -24.55
CA SER A 110 13.56 -7.27 -25.06
C SER A 110 14.39 -7.77 -26.25
N TYR A 111 14.24 -9.05 -26.60
CA TYR A 111 15.09 -9.84 -27.50
C TYR A 111 16.54 -9.94 -27.00
N SER A 112 16.72 -9.85 -25.68
CA SER A 112 17.99 -10.06 -25.00
C SER A 112 18.04 -11.46 -24.40
N ARG A 113 19.17 -12.15 -24.54
CA ARG A 113 19.42 -13.47 -23.92
C ARG A 113 20.16 -13.26 -22.61
N ILE A 114 19.55 -13.62 -21.48
CA ILE A 114 20.15 -13.55 -20.15
C ILE A 114 20.61 -14.95 -19.73
N ILE A 115 21.79 -15.08 -19.14
CA ILE A 115 22.35 -16.35 -18.65
C ILE A 115 22.89 -16.14 -17.22
N SER A 116 22.54 -17.02 -16.28
CA SER A 116 23.17 -17.04 -14.95
C SER A 116 24.44 -17.90 -14.95
N HIS A 117 25.47 -17.43 -14.26
CA HIS A 117 26.78 -18.08 -14.17
C HIS A 117 27.20 -18.30 -12.71
N GLY A 118 27.72 -19.48 -12.42
CA GLY A 118 28.18 -19.91 -11.09
C GLY A 118 27.07 -19.95 -10.03
N THR A 119 27.46 -20.05 -8.76
CA THR A 119 26.54 -20.04 -7.62
C THR A 119 27.18 -19.34 -6.42
N ALA A 120 26.44 -18.44 -5.77
CA ALA A 120 26.83 -17.70 -4.58
C ALA A 120 25.64 -17.60 -3.61
N GLY A 121 25.81 -18.14 -2.40
CA GLY A 121 24.70 -18.34 -1.47
C GLY A 121 23.64 -19.25 -2.08
N THR A 122 22.42 -18.72 -2.25
CA THR A 122 21.24 -19.43 -2.77
C THR A 122 20.90 -19.11 -4.24
N GLY A 123 21.76 -18.41 -4.97
CA GLY A 123 21.49 -18.06 -6.38
C GLY A 123 22.76 -17.88 -7.23
N PRO A 124 22.65 -17.24 -8.41
CA PRO A 124 23.76 -17.05 -9.32
C PRO A 124 24.93 -16.25 -8.72
N ALA A 125 26.16 -16.56 -9.13
CA ALA A 125 27.29 -15.71 -8.77
C ALA A 125 27.24 -14.40 -9.56
N TRP A 126 27.00 -14.47 -10.87
CA TRP A 126 26.85 -13.30 -11.75
C TRP A 126 25.93 -13.62 -12.94
N PHE A 127 25.55 -12.60 -13.73
CA PHE A 127 24.72 -12.76 -14.92
C PHE A 127 25.38 -12.14 -16.16
N GLU A 128 25.18 -12.79 -17.31
CA GLU A 128 25.54 -12.30 -18.63
C GLU A 128 24.27 -11.94 -19.42
N VAL A 129 24.21 -10.75 -20.01
CA VAL A 129 23.13 -10.34 -20.92
C VAL A 129 23.69 -10.05 -22.30
N ARG A 130 23.14 -10.72 -23.32
CA ARG A 130 23.45 -10.51 -24.73
C ARG A 130 22.27 -9.83 -25.42
N THR A 131 22.45 -8.60 -25.85
CA THR A 131 21.39 -7.81 -26.50
C THR A 131 21.23 -8.18 -27.98
N LYS A 132 20.09 -7.83 -28.59
CA LYS A 132 19.85 -7.93 -30.05
C LYS A 132 20.85 -7.14 -30.91
N SER A 133 21.52 -6.13 -30.35
CA SER A 133 22.61 -5.36 -30.99
C SER A 133 23.97 -6.05 -30.92
N GLY A 134 24.07 -7.22 -30.28
CA GLY A 134 25.33 -7.96 -30.10
C GLY A 134 26.26 -7.37 -29.03
N GLN A 135 25.73 -6.54 -28.12
CA GLN A 135 26.46 -6.09 -26.93
C GLN A 135 26.44 -7.19 -25.87
N ALA A 136 27.47 -7.20 -25.02
CA ALA A 136 27.62 -8.10 -23.89
C ALA A 136 27.66 -7.27 -22.61
N LEU A 137 26.77 -7.54 -21.67
CA LEU A 137 26.73 -6.93 -20.36
C LEU A 137 27.02 -7.99 -19.29
N GLU A 138 27.87 -7.67 -18.33
CA GLU A 138 28.19 -8.49 -17.17
C GLU A 138 27.64 -7.78 -15.93
N PHE A 139 26.87 -8.51 -15.11
CA PHE A 139 26.24 -8.00 -13.89
C PHE A 139 26.72 -8.79 -12.68
N GLY A 140 27.28 -8.10 -11.68
CA GLY A 140 27.76 -8.71 -10.44
C GLY A 140 29.00 -9.61 -10.59
N HIS A 141 29.74 -9.51 -11.70
CA HIS A 141 30.95 -10.29 -11.95
C HIS A 141 32.19 -9.72 -11.21
N THR A 142 32.01 -8.68 -10.38
CA THR A 142 33.03 -8.10 -9.49
C THR A 142 32.48 -7.97 -8.06
N THR A 143 33.35 -8.04 -7.05
CA THR A 143 32.94 -8.05 -5.63
C THR A 143 32.21 -6.77 -5.17
N ASP A 144 32.44 -5.64 -5.83
CA ASP A 144 31.75 -4.38 -5.55
C ASP A 144 30.34 -4.32 -6.17
N SER A 145 30.15 -4.97 -7.34
CA SER A 145 28.89 -5.02 -8.08
C SER A 145 27.97 -6.18 -7.68
N GLN A 146 28.50 -7.24 -7.05
CA GLN A 146 27.71 -8.27 -6.39
C GLN A 146 27.25 -7.77 -5.01
N VAL A 147 25.98 -7.41 -4.90
CA VAL A 147 25.42 -6.78 -3.69
C VAL A 147 24.86 -7.87 -2.79
N LEU A 148 25.55 -8.19 -1.70
CA LEU A 148 25.06 -9.17 -0.72
C LEU A 148 23.91 -8.59 0.12
N ALA A 149 22.97 -9.45 0.50
CA ALA A 149 22.01 -9.13 1.56
C ALA A 149 22.75 -9.04 2.90
N GLN A 150 22.49 -7.99 3.68
CA GLN A 150 23.22 -7.70 4.92
C GLN A 150 23.13 -8.89 5.90
N GLY A 151 24.27 -9.30 6.45
CA GLY A 151 24.39 -10.49 7.31
C GLY A 151 24.36 -11.85 6.59
N LYS A 152 24.16 -11.91 5.27
CA LYS A 152 24.03 -13.16 4.49
C LYS A 152 25.13 -13.30 3.43
N THR A 153 25.32 -14.53 2.93
CA THR A 153 26.22 -14.85 1.79
C THR A 153 25.52 -14.84 0.43
N THR A 154 24.22 -14.51 0.40
CA THR A 154 23.39 -14.46 -0.81
C THR A 154 23.37 -13.05 -1.39
N ALA A 155 23.53 -12.93 -2.71
CA ALA A 155 23.35 -11.67 -3.41
C ALA A 155 21.85 -11.27 -3.49
N ARG A 156 21.53 -10.03 -3.11
CA ARG A 156 20.22 -9.39 -3.30
C ARG A 156 20.07 -8.73 -4.67
N SER A 157 21.18 -8.25 -5.24
CA SER A 157 21.23 -7.67 -6.58
C SER A 157 22.64 -7.75 -7.17
N TRP A 158 22.70 -7.61 -8.49
CA TRP A 158 23.90 -7.67 -9.32
C TRP A 158 23.89 -6.42 -10.21
N GLY A 159 24.72 -5.43 -9.89
CA GLY A 159 24.85 -4.22 -10.71
C GLY A 159 25.65 -4.48 -11.98
N LEU A 160 25.37 -3.76 -13.07
CA LEU A 160 26.21 -3.79 -14.28
C LEU A 160 27.66 -3.45 -13.90
N ASN A 161 28.61 -4.36 -14.13
CA ASN A 161 30.03 -4.11 -13.90
C ASN A 161 30.81 -3.83 -15.19
N LYS A 162 30.30 -4.28 -16.34
CA LYS A 162 30.97 -4.14 -17.63
C LYS A 162 29.99 -4.26 -18.79
N LEU A 163 30.18 -3.42 -19.82
CA LEU A 163 29.47 -3.50 -21.10
C LEU A 163 30.51 -3.49 -22.23
N ALA A 164 30.38 -4.40 -23.20
CA ALA A 164 31.28 -4.52 -24.35
C ALA A 164 30.51 -4.70 -25.67
N ASP A 165 31.14 -4.36 -26.80
CA ASP A 165 30.60 -4.55 -28.15
C ASP A 165 31.26 -5.71 -28.93
N SER A 166 30.73 -6.00 -30.12
CA SER A 166 31.25 -7.04 -31.03
C SER A 166 32.60 -6.70 -31.70
N LYS A 167 33.23 -5.57 -31.35
CA LYS A 167 34.57 -5.13 -31.78
C LYS A 167 35.55 -5.04 -30.60
N GLY A 168 35.13 -5.49 -29.41
CA GLY A 168 35.93 -5.49 -28.20
C GLY A 168 36.07 -4.11 -27.54
N ASN A 169 35.36 -3.07 -28.01
CA ASN A 169 35.26 -1.83 -27.24
C ASN A 169 34.48 -2.11 -25.95
N TYR A 170 34.82 -1.43 -24.86
CA TYR A 170 34.14 -1.64 -23.58
C TYR A 170 34.12 -0.41 -22.65
N LEU A 171 33.20 -0.50 -21.70
CA LEU A 171 33.15 0.31 -20.48
C LEU A 171 33.03 -0.60 -19.25
N THR A 172 33.42 -0.09 -18.09
CA THR A 172 33.31 -0.73 -16.78
C THR A 172 32.68 0.22 -15.77
N VAL A 173 31.92 -0.31 -14.82
CA VAL A 173 31.34 0.43 -13.70
C VAL A 173 32.00 -0.06 -12.40
N SER A 174 32.17 0.84 -11.45
CA SER A 174 32.61 0.52 -10.08
C SER A 174 31.67 1.16 -9.07
N TYR A 175 31.54 0.51 -7.91
CA TYR A 175 30.58 0.84 -6.86
C TYR A 175 31.28 1.10 -5.52
N VAL A 176 30.62 1.86 -4.63
CA VAL A 176 30.82 1.72 -3.19
C VAL A 176 29.77 0.73 -2.68
N ASN A 177 30.20 -0.23 -1.87
CA ASN A 177 29.38 -1.29 -1.30
C ASN A 177 29.73 -1.39 0.20
N ASP A 178 28.84 -0.92 1.05
CA ASP A 178 28.95 -0.99 2.51
C ASP A 178 28.03 -2.09 3.03
N ALA A 179 28.62 -3.27 3.22
CA ALA A 179 27.94 -4.46 3.71
C ALA A 179 27.54 -4.38 5.21
N THR A 180 27.91 -3.33 5.95
CA THR A 180 27.51 -3.19 7.37
C THR A 180 26.06 -2.72 7.50
N VAL A 181 25.67 -1.75 6.67
CA VAL A 181 24.30 -1.17 6.58
C VAL A 181 23.55 -1.60 5.32
N GLY A 182 24.14 -2.45 4.48
CA GLY A 182 23.54 -2.92 3.23
C GLY A 182 23.33 -1.80 2.22
N GLN A 183 24.30 -0.90 2.07
CA GLN A 183 24.24 0.25 1.17
C GLN A 183 25.11 0.03 -0.07
N VAL A 184 24.61 0.39 -1.26
CA VAL A 184 25.36 0.33 -2.52
C VAL A 184 25.02 1.52 -3.41
N TYR A 185 26.01 2.04 -4.13
CA TYR A 185 25.83 3.08 -5.15
C TYR A 185 27.00 3.11 -6.15
N PRO A 186 26.77 3.44 -7.43
CA PRO A 186 27.85 3.55 -8.41
C PRO A 186 28.77 4.72 -8.05
N SER A 187 30.09 4.51 -8.09
CA SER A 187 31.10 5.55 -7.81
C SER A 187 31.73 6.10 -9.08
N ARG A 188 31.89 5.25 -10.11
CA ARG A 188 32.63 5.59 -11.33
C ARG A 188 32.18 4.72 -12.51
N ILE A 189 32.21 5.29 -13.71
CA ILE A 189 32.16 4.57 -14.98
C ILE A 189 33.38 4.96 -15.80
N ASP A 190 34.11 3.99 -16.31
CA ASP A 190 35.26 4.17 -17.20
C ASP A 190 34.94 3.60 -18.58
N TYR A 191 35.15 4.37 -19.64
CA TYR A 191 34.81 3.99 -21.01
C TYR A 191 35.95 4.35 -22.00
N THR A 192 35.76 4.01 -23.28
CA THR A 192 36.74 4.08 -24.39
C THR A 192 37.85 3.02 -24.43
N GLY A 193 37.78 1.99 -23.57
CA GLY A 193 38.69 0.85 -23.65
C GLY A 193 38.43 -0.03 -24.88
N ASN A 194 39.45 -0.77 -25.34
CA ASN A 194 39.28 -1.84 -26.33
C ASN A 194 40.17 -3.05 -25.98
N ALA A 195 39.53 -4.20 -25.70
CA ALA A 195 40.17 -5.41 -25.22
C ALA A 195 41.03 -6.12 -26.29
N ALA A 196 40.66 -6.01 -27.58
CA ALA A 196 41.36 -6.69 -28.66
C ALA A 196 42.75 -6.10 -28.96
N VAL A 197 42.99 -4.83 -28.60
CA VAL A 197 44.29 -4.14 -28.72
C VAL A 197 44.91 -3.77 -27.36
N GLY A 198 44.33 -4.22 -26.25
CA GLY A 198 44.83 -3.91 -24.89
C GLY A 198 44.70 -2.45 -24.48
N LEU A 199 43.81 -1.67 -25.12
CA LEU A 199 43.56 -0.28 -24.78
C LEU A 199 42.73 -0.19 -23.49
N ALA A 200 43.29 0.43 -22.47
CA ALA A 200 42.56 0.78 -21.25
C ALA A 200 41.57 1.93 -21.51
N PRO A 201 40.44 1.99 -20.77
CA PRO A 201 39.59 3.17 -20.70
C PRO A 201 40.38 4.44 -20.39
N TYR A 202 40.01 5.55 -21.02
CA TYR A 202 40.66 6.85 -20.77
C TYR A 202 39.68 8.00 -20.56
N ASN A 203 38.39 7.84 -20.89
CA ASN A 203 37.36 8.78 -20.47
C ASN A 203 36.59 8.19 -19.26
N SER A 204 36.10 9.04 -18.37
CA SER A 204 35.37 8.58 -17.18
C SER A 204 34.19 9.47 -16.80
N VAL A 205 33.28 8.91 -16.00
CA VAL A 205 32.24 9.61 -15.25
C VAL A 205 32.42 9.26 -13.78
N GLN A 206 32.35 10.25 -12.90
CA GLN A 206 32.54 10.09 -11.46
C GLN A 206 31.33 10.65 -10.72
N PHE A 207 30.80 9.87 -9.78
CA PHE A 207 29.64 10.18 -9.00
C PHE A 207 30.08 10.62 -7.60
N VAL A 208 29.74 11.85 -7.21
CA VAL A 208 30.12 12.44 -5.91
C VAL A 208 28.87 12.53 -5.04
N TYR A 209 29.00 12.03 -3.81
CA TYR A 209 27.91 11.91 -2.86
C TYR A 209 28.22 12.69 -1.57
N GLY A 210 27.17 13.23 -0.96
CA GLY A 210 27.20 13.76 0.40
C GLY A 210 26.22 13.00 1.29
N THR A 211 26.43 13.05 2.61
CA THR A 211 25.47 12.52 3.59
C THR A 211 24.11 13.20 3.41
N ARG A 212 23.02 12.40 3.46
CA ARG A 212 21.65 12.93 3.45
C ARG A 212 21.13 13.12 4.89
N PRO A 213 20.29 14.12 5.17
CA PRO A 213 19.70 14.32 6.49
C PRO A 213 18.47 13.43 6.75
N ASP A 214 17.95 12.77 5.73
CA ASP A 214 16.77 11.90 5.71
C ASP A 214 17.17 10.45 5.34
N PRO A 215 17.86 9.70 6.23
CA PRO A 215 18.41 8.39 5.90
C PRO A 215 17.30 7.36 5.68
N ILE A 216 17.18 6.83 4.47
CA ILE A 216 16.23 5.76 4.15
C ILE A 216 16.73 4.47 4.81
N ARG A 217 15.83 3.76 5.49
CA ARG A 217 16.03 2.44 6.09
C ARG A 217 14.89 1.54 5.61
N GLY A 218 15.21 0.30 5.29
CA GLY A 218 14.26 -0.79 5.14
C GLY A 218 14.93 -2.14 5.41
N TYR A 219 14.15 -3.19 5.41
CA TYR A 219 14.54 -4.57 5.65
C TYR A 219 13.88 -5.50 4.62
N HIS A 220 14.57 -6.58 4.28
CA HIS A 220 13.99 -7.71 3.57
C HIS A 220 14.49 -9.00 4.22
N ALA A 221 13.57 -9.87 4.65
CA ALA A 221 13.89 -11.17 5.26
C ALA A 221 15.06 -11.14 6.27
N GLY A 222 15.05 -10.21 7.23
CA GLY A 222 16.06 -10.04 8.28
C GLY A 222 17.25 -9.17 7.90
N SER A 223 17.49 -8.92 6.60
CA SER A 223 18.64 -8.19 6.09
C SER A 223 18.35 -6.69 5.95
N LEU A 224 19.12 -5.87 6.64
CA LEU A 224 19.07 -4.41 6.57
C LEU A 224 19.48 -3.86 5.19
N ALA A 225 18.78 -2.83 4.72
CA ALA A 225 19.15 -1.99 3.60
C ALA A 225 19.02 -0.50 3.99
N GLN A 226 20.07 0.29 3.79
CA GLN A 226 20.04 1.73 4.04
C GLN A 226 20.60 2.55 2.87
N THR A 227 20.11 3.79 2.76
CA THR A 227 20.71 4.84 1.94
C THR A 227 21.01 6.04 2.83
N THR A 228 22.28 6.21 3.21
CA THR A 228 22.77 7.33 4.05
C THR A 228 23.31 8.52 3.24
N VAL A 229 23.31 8.43 1.91
CA VAL A 229 23.89 9.43 1.00
C VAL A 229 22.92 9.88 -0.10
N ARG A 230 23.20 11.06 -0.67
CA ARG A 230 22.56 11.58 -1.89
C ARG A 230 23.62 12.16 -2.85
N LEU A 231 23.38 12.05 -4.15
CA LEU A 231 24.29 12.46 -5.21
C LEU A 231 24.35 13.99 -5.28
N THR A 232 25.52 14.59 -5.05
CA THR A 232 25.73 16.03 -5.14
C THR A 232 26.33 16.45 -6.48
N ASN A 233 27.11 15.58 -7.12
CA ASN A 233 27.70 15.86 -8.43
C ASN A 233 27.78 14.65 -9.36
N VAL A 234 27.65 14.90 -10.66
CA VAL A 234 28.13 14.00 -11.72
C VAL A 234 29.22 14.72 -12.52
N LYS A 235 30.43 14.16 -12.54
CA LYS A 235 31.60 14.78 -13.18
C LYS A 235 32.07 13.94 -14.35
N THR A 236 32.14 14.53 -15.55
CA THR A 236 32.51 13.83 -16.78
C THR A 236 33.89 14.27 -17.26
N TYR A 237 34.72 13.32 -17.69
CA TYR A 237 36.16 13.53 -17.95
C TYR A 237 36.58 12.99 -19.32
N ALA A 238 37.47 13.74 -19.99
CA ALA A 238 38.20 13.33 -21.18
C ALA A 238 39.69 13.20 -20.83
N GLY A 239 40.21 11.97 -20.75
CA GLY A 239 41.49 11.75 -20.07
C GLY A 239 41.38 12.17 -18.59
N SER A 240 42.36 12.94 -18.13
CA SER A 240 42.32 13.60 -16.81
C SER A 240 41.64 14.97 -16.81
N ALA A 241 41.19 15.49 -17.95
CA ALA A 241 40.56 16.80 -18.04
C ALA A 241 39.07 16.71 -17.71
N LEU A 242 38.60 17.53 -16.77
CA LEU A 242 37.18 17.71 -16.48
C LEU A 242 36.51 18.37 -17.70
N VAL A 243 35.36 17.83 -18.11
CA VAL A 243 34.55 18.34 -19.23
C VAL A 243 33.31 19.05 -18.69
N ALA A 244 32.58 18.41 -17.77
CA ALA A 244 31.42 18.96 -17.11
C ALA A 244 31.31 18.49 -15.65
N ASP A 245 30.87 19.39 -14.78
CA ASP A 245 30.45 19.14 -13.40
C ASP A 245 28.97 19.50 -13.26
N TYR A 246 28.10 18.48 -13.26
CA TYR A 246 26.67 18.62 -12.98
C TYR A 246 26.51 18.73 -11.46
N GLN A 247 26.12 19.90 -10.97
CA GLN A 247 26.00 20.20 -9.54
C GLN A 247 24.52 20.24 -9.14
N ILE A 248 24.16 19.47 -8.12
CA ILE A 248 22.79 19.26 -7.64
C ILE A 248 22.62 19.95 -6.28
N SER A 249 21.63 20.83 -6.18
CA SER A 249 21.25 21.54 -4.95
C SER A 249 19.92 21.00 -4.43
N TYR A 250 19.88 20.73 -3.13
CA TYR A 250 18.71 20.16 -2.46
C TYR A 250 18.02 21.18 -1.55
N GLN A 251 16.75 20.91 -1.27
CA GLN A 251 16.05 21.39 -0.07
C GLN A 251 15.48 20.17 0.70
N GLN A 252 14.89 20.40 1.86
CA GLN A 252 14.07 19.39 2.53
C GLN A 252 12.60 19.79 2.41
N SER A 253 11.71 18.84 2.15
CA SER A 253 10.27 19.07 2.26
C SER A 253 9.92 19.50 3.70
N PRO A 254 9.13 20.57 3.91
CA PRO A 254 8.78 21.06 5.24
C PRO A 254 7.83 20.16 6.05
N THR A 255 7.25 19.11 5.44
CA THR A 255 6.25 18.23 6.07
C THR A 255 6.80 16.82 6.32
N SER A 256 7.41 16.20 5.30
CA SER A 256 7.99 14.86 5.34
C SER A 256 9.49 14.82 5.67
N ASN A 257 10.18 15.98 5.59
CA ASN A 257 11.63 16.12 5.67
C ASN A 257 12.42 15.37 4.56
N VAL A 258 11.79 14.87 3.49
CA VAL A 258 12.53 14.21 2.40
C VAL A 258 13.43 15.16 1.62
N SER A 259 14.51 14.61 1.04
CA SER A 259 15.39 15.29 0.09
C SER A 259 14.67 15.62 -1.22
N GLU A 260 14.51 16.90 -1.52
CA GLU A 260 13.98 17.41 -2.79
C GLU A 260 15.09 18.06 -3.61
N ILE A 261 15.13 17.86 -4.94
CA ILE A 261 16.03 18.62 -5.81
C ILE A 261 15.45 20.03 -6.02
N ASN A 262 16.09 21.03 -5.43
CA ASN A 262 15.77 22.45 -5.64
C ASN A 262 16.27 22.94 -7.00
N SER A 263 17.52 22.61 -7.38
CA SER A 263 18.06 22.99 -8.69
C SER A 263 19.25 22.15 -9.16
N ILE A 264 19.44 22.10 -10.48
CA ILE A 264 20.58 21.46 -11.16
C ILE A 264 21.21 22.47 -12.11
N LYS A 265 22.54 22.58 -12.07
CA LYS A 265 23.34 23.36 -13.03
C LYS A 265 24.51 22.51 -13.54
N VAL A 266 25.09 22.90 -14.67
CA VAL A 266 26.32 22.29 -15.20
C VAL A 266 27.41 23.34 -15.36
N CYS A 267 28.62 23.02 -14.91
CA CYS A 267 29.78 23.91 -14.94
C CYS A 267 30.96 23.28 -15.69
N ALA A 268 31.71 24.09 -16.42
CA ALA A 268 32.95 23.70 -17.08
C ALA A 268 34.15 23.73 -16.11
N ALA A 269 35.31 23.24 -16.56
CA ALA A 269 36.52 23.10 -15.73
C ALA A 269 37.15 24.43 -15.25
N ASP A 270 36.80 25.56 -15.89
CA ASP A 270 37.17 26.91 -15.47
C ASP A 270 36.21 27.50 -14.40
N GLY A 271 35.16 26.77 -14.04
CA GLY A 271 34.10 27.21 -13.13
C GLY A 271 32.95 27.97 -13.81
N ALA A 272 32.98 28.17 -15.14
CA ALA A 272 31.88 28.80 -15.86
C ALA A 272 30.65 27.86 -15.89
N CYS A 273 29.55 28.28 -15.26
CA CYS A 273 28.32 27.51 -15.21
C CYS A 273 27.27 28.00 -16.22
N LEU A 274 26.49 27.08 -16.79
CA LEU A 274 25.19 27.44 -17.35
C LEU A 274 24.25 27.89 -16.22
N PRO A 275 23.30 28.80 -16.49
CA PRO A 275 22.27 29.14 -15.51
C PRO A 275 21.50 27.89 -15.06
N ALA A 276 21.21 27.82 -13.76
CA ALA A 276 20.56 26.67 -13.15
C ALA A 276 19.14 26.45 -13.69
N LYS A 277 18.74 25.18 -13.80
CA LYS A 277 17.34 24.75 -13.91
C LYS A 277 16.84 24.52 -12.47
N SER A 278 15.73 25.12 -12.07
CA SER A 278 15.17 25.00 -10.73
C SER A 278 13.76 24.41 -10.73
N PHE A 279 13.38 23.80 -9.62
CA PHE A 279 12.13 23.09 -9.45
C PHE A 279 11.33 23.68 -8.28
N GLN A 280 10.01 23.61 -8.39
CA GLN A 280 9.06 23.99 -7.36
C GLN A 280 8.25 22.74 -7.01
N TRP A 281 8.03 22.52 -5.72
CA TRP A 281 7.44 21.31 -5.17
C TRP A 281 6.10 21.64 -4.49
N ALA A 282 5.15 20.70 -4.57
CA ALA A 282 4.06 20.60 -3.61
C ALA A 282 4.54 19.70 -2.48
N ASN A 283 4.33 20.14 -1.24
CA ASN A 283 4.97 19.57 -0.06
C ASN A 283 3.94 18.83 0.81
N GLY A 284 3.00 18.10 0.19
CA GLY A 284 1.95 17.38 0.93
C GLY A 284 1.04 18.28 1.76
N GLY A 285 0.84 17.91 3.03
CA GLY A 285 -0.17 18.49 3.91
C GLY A 285 -0.09 18.02 5.37
N GLY A 286 -1.23 17.70 5.97
CA GLY A 286 -1.36 17.11 7.31
C GLY A 286 -1.16 18.05 8.49
N ALA A 287 -0.39 19.13 8.31
CA ALA A 287 -0.09 20.11 9.37
C ALA A 287 -1.26 21.05 9.74
N SER A 288 -2.43 20.90 9.12
CA SER A 288 -3.66 21.62 9.49
C SER A 288 -4.89 20.80 9.11
N PHE A 289 -5.99 21.02 9.84
CA PHE A 289 -7.26 20.33 9.59
C PHE A 289 -8.37 21.34 9.28
N SER A 290 -9.28 20.96 8.39
CA SER A 290 -10.60 21.61 8.22
C SER A 290 -11.69 20.67 8.71
N ALA A 291 -12.93 21.14 8.84
CA ALA A 291 -14.03 20.26 9.27
C ALA A 291 -15.40 20.76 8.82
N GLN A 292 -16.31 19.81 8.65
CA GLN A 292 -17.69 20.02 8.21
C GLN A 292 -18.68 19.32 9.14
N VAL A 293 -19.94 19.75 9.10
CA VAL A 293 -21.03 19.14 9.88
C VAL A 293 -22.23 18.87 8.99
N MET A 294 -22.63 17.61 8.88
CA MET A 294 -23.91 17.21 8.34
C MET A 294 -24.90 16.98 9.49
N SER A 295 -26.04 17.67 9.49
CA SER A 295 -27.16 17.35 10.40
C SER A 295 -28.04 16.25 9.80
N ILE A 296 -28.31 15.21 10.59
CA ILE A 296 -29.16 14.07 10.22
C ILE A 296 -30.64 14.45 10.48
N THR A 297 -31.49 14.43 9.47
CA THR A 297 -32.85 15.02 9.56
C THR A 297 -33.95 14.01 9.93
N ASN A 298 -35.13 14.49 10.35
CA ASN A 298 -36.23 13.62 10.79
C ASN A 298 -36.86 12.90 9.58
N GLY A 299 -36.39 11.69 9.32
CA GLY A 299 -36.67 10.87 8.15
C GLY A 299 -35.46 9.97 7.83
N GLU A 300 -34.25 10.51 8.05
CA GLU A 300 -32.97 9.81 7.93
C GLU A 300 -32.49 9.30 9.30
N ASN A 301 -32.84 10.02 10.38
CA ASN A 301 -32.52 9.73 11.78
C ASN A 301 -32.74 8.26 12.21
N PHE A 302 -31.69 7.59 12.69
CA PHE A 302 -31.74 6.22 13.24
C PHE A 302 -32.33 6.17 14.67
N ARG A 303 -33.40 6.93 14.91
CA ARG A 303 -34.04 7.04 16.23
C ARG A 303 -34.92 5.83 16.48
N THR A 304 -34.54 5.03 17.48
CA THR A 304 -35.28 3.84 17.87
C THR A 304 -36.44 4.22 18.81
N PRO A 305 -37.63 3.62 18.68
CA PRO A 305 -38.66 3.69 19.71
C PRO A 305 -38.19 2.90 20.94
N ALA A 306 -37.87 3.59 22.03
CA ALA A 306 -37.45 2.93 23.26
C ALA A 306 -38.61 2.15 23.90
N ALA A 307 -38.30 1.07 24.60
CA ALA A 307 -39.24 0.28 25.40
C ALA A 307 -39.75 1.09 26.61
N GLY A 308 -40.68 2.01 26.35
CA GLY A 308 -41.15 3.04 27.29
C GLY A 308 -41.65 4.32 26.63
N GLY A 309 -41.51 4.49 25.29
CA GLY A 309 -42.10 5.60 24.54
C GLY A 309 -41.24 6.87 24.43
N GLY A 310 -39.99 6.85 24.89
CA GLY A 310 -38.98 7.83 24.49
C GLY A 310 -38.33 7.45 23.15
N THR A 311 -37.66 8.39 22.49
CA THR A 311 -36.72 8.10 21.40
C THR A 311 -35.29 8.19 21.90
N GLN A 312 -34.47 7.20 21.56
CA GLN A 312 -33.00 7.26 21.72
C GLN A 312 -32.32 7.11 20.36
N GLY A 313 -31.07 7.55 20.31
CA GLY A 313 -30.11 7.31 19.24
C GLY A 313 -28.69 7.27 19.83
N PRO A 314 -27.67 7.09 18.99
CA PRO A 314 -26.28 7.02 19.46
C PRO A 314 -25.83 8.31 20.16
N GLY A 315 -25.16 8.14 21.31
CA GLY A 315 -24.64 9.24 22.15
C GLY A 315 -25.56 9.72 23.27
N ALA A 316 -26.84 9.34 23.30
CA ALA A 316 -27.81 9.79 24.31
C ALA A 316 -27.70 9.08 25.69
N ALA A 317 -26.49 9.00 26.24
CA ALA A 317 -26.15 8.80 27.64
C ALA A 317 -26.88 7.66 28.42
N THR A 318 -26.73 6.38 27.99
CA THR A 318 -26.62 5.20 28.90
C THR A 318 -26.30 3.89 28.15
N GLY A 319 -25.06 3.76 27.65
CA GLY A 319 -24.60 2.56 26.94
C GLY A 319 -24.97 2.52 25.45
N ASN A 320 -24.42 1.56 24.71
CA ASN A 320 -24.70 1.38 23.27
C ASN A 320 -26.19 1.05 23.08
N PRO A 321 -26.97 1.84 22.30
CA PRO A 321 -28.40 1.59 22.04
C PRO A 321 -28.70 0.38 21.14
N GLY A 322 -27.71 -0.49 20.90
CA GLY A 322 -27.86 -1.75 20.18
C GLY A 322 -27.44 -1.69 18.71
N PHE A 323 -26.56 -0.76 18.36
CA PHE A 323 -26.02 -0.66 17.00
C PHE A 323 -24.69 -1.42 16.90
N GLN A 324 -24.45 -2.01 15.72
CA GLN A 324 -23.08 -2.26 15.24
C GLN A 324 -22.78 -1.25 14.14
N GLN A 325 -21.53 -0.81 14.05
CA GLN A 325 -21.08 0.21 13.12
C GLN A 325 -19.74 -0.21 12.50
N ILE A 326 -19.55 0.11 11.23
CA ILE A 326 -18.36 -0.21 10.45
C ILE A 326 -18.12 0.87 9.40
N PHE A 327 -16.90 0.98 8.90
CA PHE A 327 -16.48 1.97 7.91
C PHE A 327 -15.55 1.26 6.91
N ALA A 328 -15.73 1.57 5.63
CA ALA A 328 -14.96 1.03 4.51
C ALA A 328 -15.41 1.76 3.23
N ASP A 329 -14.76 1.55 2.08
CA ASP A 329 -15.29 2.06 0.80
C ASP A 329 -16.41 1.13 0.31
N PHE A 330 -17.67 1.49 0.57
CA PHE A 330 -18.85 0.66 0.25
C PHE A 330 -19.39 0.90 -1.16
N ASN A 331 -18.90 1.95 -1.85
CA ASN A 331 -19.32 2.31 -3.19
C ASN A 331 -18.23 2.06 -4.27
N GLY A 332 -16.97 2.01 -3.86
CA GLY A 332 -15.78 1.81 -4.69
C GLY A 332 -15.35 3.06 -5.44
N ASP A 333 -15.52 4.26 -4.86
CA ASP A 333 -15.14 5.55 -5.45
C ASP A 333 -13.86 6.17 -4.85
N GLY A 334 -13.19 5.41 -3.97
CA GLY A 334 -11.94 5.74 -3.31
C GLY A 334 -12.10 6.61 -2.07
N LYS A 335 -13.27 6.59 -1.43
CA LYS A 335 -13.58 7.32 -0.18
C LYS A 335 -14.14 6.38 0.87
N SER A 336 -14.02 6.79 2.12
CA SER A 336 -14.51 6.04 3.27
C SER A 336 -15.99 6.33 3.50
N ASP A 337 -16.81 5.30 3.44
CA ASP A 337 -18.23 5.33 3.78
C ASP A 337 -18.46 4.83 5.21
N ILE A 338 -19.66 5.05 5.76
CA ILE A 338 -20.05 4.57 7.09
C ILE A 338 -21.32 3.75 6.99
N MET A 339 -21.32 2.54 7.56
CA MET A 339 -22.47 1.62 7.62
C MET A 339 -22.81 1.28 9.08
N MET A 340 -24.10 1.31 9.40
CA MET A 340 -24.63 0.96 10.71
C MET A 340 -25.77 -0.05 10.60
N PHE A 341 -25.90 -0.89 11.63
CA PHE A 341 -26.87 -2.01 11.70
C PHE A 341 -27.75 -1.92 12.94
N TYR A 342 -29.05 -2.11 12.77
CA TYR A 342 -30.00 -2.26 13.88
C TYR A 342 -31.22 -3.10 13.47
N SER A 343 -31.49 -4.20 14.18
CA SER A 343 -32.63 -5.09 13.90
C SER A 343 -32.64 -5.54 12.43
N SER A 344 -33.63 -5.10 11.64
CA SER A 344 -33.75 -5.39 10.21
C SER A 344 -33.33 -4.25 9.28
N HIS A 345 -32.66 -3.20 9.79
CA HIS A 345 -32.31 -1.99 9.04
C HIS A 345 -30.79 -1.85 8.86
N LEU A 346 -30.42 -1.41 7.66
CA LEU A 346 -29.10 -0.93 7.28
C LEU A 346 -29.15 0.58 7.10
N PHE A 347 -28.10 1.23 7.57
CA PHE A 347 -28.05 2.67 7.74
C PHE A 347 -26.72 3.18 7.19
N GLY A 348 -26.74 3.58 5.92
CA GLY A 348 -25.54 3.90 5.14
C GLY A 348 -25.36 5.39 4.86
N PHE A 349 -24.12 5.84 4.97
CA PHE A 349 -23.66 7.17 4.60
C PHE A 349 -22.51 7.03 3.60
N LEU A 350 -22.79 7.29 2.33
CA LEU A 350 -21.76 7.26 1.28
C LEU A 350 -21.11 8.65 1.19
N SER A 351 -19.79 8.78 1.27
CA SER A 351 -19.12 10.10 1.34
C SER A 351 -19.16 10.81 -0.02
N ASN A 352 -19.65 12.04 -0.04
CA ASN A 352 -19.60 12.88 -1.25
C ASN A 352 -18.26 13.64 -1.39
N GLY A 353 -17.33 13.46 -0.44
CA GLY A 353 -16.01 14.09 -0.41
C GLY A 353 -15.97 15.56 0.06
N ASP A 354 -17.12 16.23 0.18
CA ASP A 354 -17.24 17.63 0.63
C ASP A 354 -17.65 17.78 2.11
N GLY A 355 -17.79 16.66 2.83
CA GLY A 355 -18.28 16.59 4.20
C GLY A 355 -19.80 16.38 4.31
N THR A 356 -20.51 16.29 3.18
CA THR A 356 -21.85 15.72 3.10
C THR A 356 -21.79 14.24 2.73
N TYR A 357 -22.86 13.51 3.05
CA TYR A 357 -23.00 12.10 2.74
C TYR A 357 -24.32 11.84 2.02
N THR A 358 -24.30 10.95 1.04
CA THR A 358 -25.50 10.39 0.42
C THR A 358 -26.09 9.31 1.32
N ILE A 359 -27.34 9.51 1.79
CA ILE A 359 -28.01 8.60 2.71
C ILE A 359 -28.56 7.37 1.96
N ALA A 360 -27.98 6.19 2.22
CA ALA A 360 -28.32 4.92 1.60
C ALA A 360 -29.07 3.97 2.57
N ASN A 361 -30.04 4.50 3.31
CA ASN A 361 -30.85 3.72 4.26
C ASN A 361 -31.66 2.63 3.54
N SER A 362 -31.52 1.38 3.98
CA SER A 362 -32.19 0.23 3.37
C SER A 362 -32.65 -0.79 4.40
N GLY A 363 -33.58 -1.67 4.00
CA GLY A 363 -33.83 -2.90 4.72
C GLY A 363 -32.68 -3.87 4.52
N THR A 364 -32.38 -4.69 5.52
CA THR A 364 -31.50 -5.85 5.36
C THR A 364 -32.00 -6.77 4.22
N PRO A 365 -31.09 -7.42 3.48
CA PRO A 365 -31.47 -8.41 2.48
C PRO A 365 -32.40 -9.49 3.07
N ASN A 366 -33.31 -10.00 2.25
CA ASN A 366 -34.25 -11.06 2.61
C ASN A 366 -35.17 -10.75 3.82
N ASN A 367 -35.22 -9.50 4.29
CA ASN A 367 -35.94 -9.05 5.50
C ASN A 367 -35.45 -9.75 6.80
N TRP A 368 -34.15 -9.99 6.94
CA TRP A 368 -33.58 -10.56 8.16
C TRP A 368 -33.74 -9.61 9.36
N ASP A 369 -34.08 -10.13 10.54
CA ASP A 369 -34.06 -9.35 11.78
C ASP A 369 -32.99 -9.91 12.72
N PHE A 370 -31.93 -9.13 12.94
CA PHE A 370 -30.83 -9.47 13.85
C PHE A 370 -31.11 -9.03 15.30
N GLY A 371 -32.31 -8.49 15.56
CA GLY A 371 -32.77 -8.00 16.86
C GLY A 371 -32.28 -6.58 17.18
N THR A 372 -32.91 -5.94 18.16
CA THR A 372 -32.60 -4.55 18.58
C THR A 372 -31.22 -4.36 19.23
N ASN A 373 -30.38 -5.40 19.25
CA ASN A 373 -28.95 -5.32 19.52
C ASN A 373 -28.24 -6.50 18.83
N PRO A 374 -27.84 -6.38 17.55
CA PRO A 374 -27.17 -7.46 16.83
C PRO A 374 -25.89 -7.94 17.53
N ALA A 375 -25.16 -7.06 18.23
CA ALA A 375 -23.96 -7.41 19.00
C ALA A 375 -24.22 -8.33 20.21
N SER A 376 -25.49 -8.62 20.53
CA SER A 376 -25.85 -9.66 21.52
C SER A 376 -25.86 -11.08 20.94
N ASN A 377 -25.81 -11.24 19.61
CA ASN A 377 -25.88 -12.57 18.95
C ASN A 377 -24.89 -12.75 17.78
N TYR A 378 -24.40 -11.65 17.18
CA TYR A 378 -23.63 -11.66 15.94
C TYR A 378 -22.39 -10.76 16.04
N MET A 379 -21.33 -11.13 15.33
CA MET A 379 -20.12 -10.33 15.12
C MET A 379 -20.15 -9.75 13.70
N LEU A 380 -19.85 -8.46 13.54
CA LEU A 380 -19.76 -7.80 12.23
C LEU A 380 -18.29 -7.68 11.78
N ILE A 381 -18.03 -7.98 10.52
CA ILE A 381 -16.77 -7.68 9.81
C ILE A 381 -17.06 -7.13 8.40
N SER A 382 -16.09 -6.48 7.77
CA SER A 382 -16.12 -6.01 6.37
C SER A 382 -14.81 -6.32 5.67
N GLY A 383 -14.84 -6.28 4.34
CA GLY A 383 -13.71 -6.52 3.44
C GLY A 383 -14.23 -6.68 2.02
N ASP A 384 -13.36 -6.58 1.01
CA ASP A 384 -13.75 -6.95 -0.35
C ASP A 384 -13.76 -8.48 -0.46
N PHE A 385 -14.91 -9.11 -0.20
CA PHE A 385 -15.02 -10.58 -0.20
C PHE A 385 -15.15 -11.14 -1.63
N ASN A 386 -15.42 -10.31 -2.64
CA ASN A 386 -15.65 -10.74 -4.02
C ASN A 386 -14.48 -10.47 -4.99
N GLY A 387 -13.68 -9.43 -4.73
CA GLY A 387 -12.57 -8.94 -5.53
C GLY A 387 -12.97 -7.90 -6.60
N ASP A 388 -13.99 -7.07 -6.34
CA ASP A 388 -14.56 -6.10 -7.28
C ASP A 388 -14.29 -4.61 -6.93
N GLY A 389 -13.54 -4.35 -5.85
CA GLY A 389 -13.17 -3.02 -5.39
C GLY A 389 -14.28 -2.30 -4.64
N LYS A 390 -15.17 -3.05 -3.99
CA LYS A 390 -16.17 -2.51 -3.06
C LYS A 390 -16.14 -3.34 -1.79
N SER A 391 -16.42 -2.70 -0.67
CA SER A 391 -16.46 -3.38 0.61
C SER A 391 -17.77 -4.15 0.77
N ASP A 392 -17.65 -5.44 1.03
CA ASP A 392 -18.71 -6.34 1.45
C ASP A 392 -18.78 -6.39 3.00
N MET A 393 -19.80 -7.05 3.55
CA MET A 393 -19.94 -7.26 5.00
C MET A 393 -20.34 -8.70 5.33
N VAL A 394 -19.90 -9.20 6.49
CA VAL A 394 -20.37 -10.47 7.06
C VAL A 394 -20.83 -10.28 8.50
N LEU A 395 -22.07 -10.68 8.77
CA LEU A 395 -22.58 -10.90 10.12
C LEU A 395 -22.41 -12.39 10.47
N ILE A 396 -21.40 -12.67 11.30
CA ILE A 396 -21.06 -14.00 11.78
C ILE A 396 -22.01 -14.33 12.95
N GLY A 397 -22.84 -15.36 12.80
CA GLY A 397 -23.62 -15.96 13.88
C GLY A 397 -22.99 -17.27 14.38
N GLY A 398 -23.75 -18.04 15.15
CA GLY A 398 -23.28 -19.34 15.67
C GLY A 398 -22.95 -20.33 14.56
N ALA A 399 -23.96 -20.82 13.84
CA ALA A 399 -23.81 -21.85 12.80
C ALA A 399 -23.99 -21.34 11.36
N TYR A 400 -24.16 -20.03 11.18
CA TYR A 400 -24.37 -19.38 9.88
C TYR A 400 -23.61 -18.06 9.79
N LEU A 401 -23.09 -17.79 8.59
CA LEU A 401 -22.66 -16.49 8.12
C LEU A 401 -23.82 -15.83 7.36
N TYR A 402 -24.06 -14.54 7.60
CA TYR A 402 -24.95 -13.71 6.79
C TYR A 402 -24.07 -12.75 6.01
N VAL A 403 -23.92 -13.01 4.71
CA VAL A 403 -22.99 -12.34 3.81
C VAL A 403 -23.74 -11.30 2.98
N PHE A 404 -23.20 -10.10 2.90
CA PHE A 404 -23.78 -8.92 2.27
C PHE A 404 -22.80 -8.45 1.19
N ILE A 405 -23.03 -8.87 -0.06
CA ILE A 405 -22.21 -8.46 -1.20
C ILE A 405 -22.70 -7.10 -1.70
N GLY A 406 -21.83 -6.09 -1.76
CA GLY A 406 -22.14 -4.71 -2.14
C GLY A 406 -22.57 -4.58 -3.60
N LYS A 407 -23.49 -3.64 -3.87
CA LYS A 407 -23.81 -3.22 -5.25
C LYS A 407 -23.22 -1.87 -5.64
N GLY A 408 -22.62 -1.16 -4.68
CA GLY A 408 -22.11 0.19 -4.83
C GLY A 408 -23.12 1.32 -4.60
N ASP A 409 -24.42 1.01 -4.47
CA ASP A 409 -25.49 1.97 -4.17
C ASP A 409 -25.84 2.05 -2.66
N GLY A 410 -24.97 1.51 -1.80
CA GLY A 410 -25.22 1.29 -0.37
C GLY A 410 -26.26 0.20 -0.06
N THR A 411 -26.72 -0.55 -1.07
CA THR A 411 -27.54 -1.75 -0.90
C THR A 411 -26.74 -3.02 -1.23
N PHE A 412 -27.21 -4.16 -0.71
CA PHE A 412 -26.47 -5.42 -0.72
C PHE A 412 -27.28 -6.57 -1.33
N ASN A 413 -26.59 -7.58 -1.85
CA ASN A 413 -27.11 -8.91 -2.13
C ASN A 413 -26.82 -9.80 -0.92
N GLY A 414 -27.85 -10.45 -0.35
CA GLY A 414 -27.71 -11.20 0.90
C GLY A 414 -27.78 -12.71 0.73
N SER A 415 -26.73 -13.41 1.15
CA SER A 415 -26.65 -14.87 1.23
C SER A 415 -26.48 -15.34 2.68
N ALA A 416 -27.34 -16.26 3.13
CA ALA A 416 -27.17 -16.95 4.42
C ALA A 416 -26.49 -18.30 4.17
N VAL A 417 -25.24 -18.45 4.62
CA VAL A 417 -24.37 -19.60 4.34
C VAL A 417 -24.08 -20.33 5.65
N ALA A 418 -24.21 -21.66 5.67
CA ALA A 418 -23.85 -22.44 6.85
C ALA A 418 -22.34 -22.37 7.10
N CYS A 419 -21.92 -22.26 8.36
CA CYS A 419 -20.49 -22.24 8.69
C CYS A 419 -19.80 -23.52 8.16
N PRO A 420 -18.60 -23.42 7.55
CA PRO A 420 -17.86 -24.57 7.04
C PRO A 420 -17.69 -25.68 8.07
N ASN A 421 -17.55 -26.92 7.59
CA ASN A 421 -17.35 -28.12 8.41
C ASN A 421 -18.41 -28.36 9.52
N GLY A 422 -19.53 -27.61 9.51
CA GLY A 422 -20.54 -27.67 10.56
C GLY A 422 -20.13 -26.97 11.87
N TRP A 423 -19.19 -26.02 11.82
CA TRP A 423 -18.76 -25.25 12.99
C TRP A 423 -19.92 -24.50 13.65
N ASN A 424 -19.81 -24.25 14.96
CA ASN A 424 -20.77 -23.44 15.71
C ASN A 424 -20.05 -22.58 16.77
N PHE A 425 -20.08 -21.26 16.57
CA PHE A 425 -19.38 -20.28 17.39
C PHE A 425 -20.19 -19.77 18.61
N GLY A 426 -21.39 -20.30 18.81
CA GLY A 426 -22.28 -19.87 19.91
C GLY A 426 -23.00 -18.56 19.62
N SER A 427 -23.44 -17.87 20.69
CA SER A 427 -24.16 -16.59 20.57
C SER A 427 -23.90 -15.73 21.82
N PRO A 428 -23.30 -14.54 21.72
CA PRO A 428 -22.61 -14.00 20.55
C PRO A 428 -21.22 -14.64 20.34
N PRO A 429 -20.73 -14.84 19.10
CA PRO A 429 -19.38 -15.35 18.83
C PRO A 429 -18.26 -14.58 19.56
N GLN A 430 -18.35 -13.25 19.64
CA GLN A 430 -17.37 -12.37 20.31
C GLN A 430 -17.27 -12.56 21.84
N ALA A 431 -18.10 -13.40 22.45
CA ALA A 431 -17.90 -13.83 23.84
C ALA A 431 -16.72 -14.81 24.02
N THR A 432 -16.22 -15.40 22.92
CA THR A 432 -15.23 -16.50 22.91
C THR A 432 -14.20 -16.33 21.80
N TYR A 433 -14.64 -15.92 20.60
CA TYR A 433 -13.81 -15.82 19.41
C TYR A 433 -13.41 -14.38 19.13
N THR A 434 -12.17 -14.19 18.67
CA THR A 434 -11.67 -12.90 18.15
C THR A 434 -11.47 -13.00 16.65
N PRO A 435 -11.98 -12.04 15.84
CA PRO A 435 -11.75 -12.01 14.41
C PRO A 435 -10.36 -11.47 14.07
N ILE A 436 -9.81 -11.92 12.96
CA ILE A 436 -8.74 -11.25 12.20
C ILE A 436 -9.22 -11.18 10.75
N ILE A 437 -8.95 -10.07 10.07
CA ILE A 437 -9.36 -9.81 8.70
C ILE A 437 -8.09 -9.52 7.88
N GLY A 438 -8.05 -10.03 6.65
CA GLY A 438 -6.97 -9.83 5.69
C GLY A 438 -7.07 -10.83 4.54
N ASP A 439 -6.45 -10.53 3.40
CA ASP A 439 -6.20 -11.50 2.33
C ASP A 439 -5.15 -12.51 2.80
N PHE A 440 -5.51 -13.78 3.06
CA PHE A 440 -4.59 -14.75 3.66
C PHE A 440 -3.92 -15.68 2.64
N ASP A 441 -4.52 -15.92 1.46
CA ASP A 441 -3.89 -16.72 0.39
C ASP A 441 -3.23 -15.88 -0.73
N GLY A 442 -3.52 -14.59 -0.77
CA GLY A 442 -2.95 -13.62 -1.71
C GLY A 442 -3.73 -13.51 -3.02
N ASP A 443 -4.96 -14.02 -3.11
CA ASP A 443 -5.77 -13.96 -4.33
C ASP A 443 -6.35 -12.57 -4.66
N GLY A 444 -6.23 -11.61 -3.74
CA GLY A 444 -6.75 -10.24 -3.85
C GLY A 444 -8.14 -10.05 -3.25
N ARG A 445 -8.73 -11.07 -2.62
CA ARG A 445 -9.94 -10.98 -1.82
C ARG A 445 -9.63 -10.94 -0.33
N THR A 446 -10.58 -10.45 0.45
CA THR A 446 -10.50 -10.52 1.90
C THR A 446 -10.92 -11.90 2.40
N ASP A 447 -10.13 -12.46 3.30
CA ASP A 447 -10.46 -13.63 4.11
C ASP A 447 -10.67 -13.23 5.58
N PHE A 448 -11.03 -14.19 6.44
CA PHE A 448 -11.00 -13.97 7.88
C PHE A 448 -10.67 -15.21 8.72
N LEU A 449 -10.12 -14.96 9.90
CA LEU A 449 -9.90 -15.96 10.95
C LEU A 449 -10.82 -15.70 12.14
N LEU A 450 -11.27 -16.76 12.80
CA LEU A 450 -11.82 -16.70 14.16
C LEU A 450 -10.90 -17.51 15.10
N LEU A 451 -10.39 -16.89 16.17
CA LEU A 451 -9.43 -17.51 17.08
C LEU A 451 -10.04 -17.78 18.45
N SER A 452 -9.82 -19.00 18.99
CA SER A 452 -10.03 -19.31 20.40
C SER A 452 -9.21 -20.52 20.85
N GLY A 453 -8.59 -20.43 22.02
CA GLY A 453 -7.79 -21.51 22.61
C GLY A 453 -6.57 -21.89 21.77
N GLN A 454 -6.54 -23.15 21.32
CA GLN A 454 -5.50 -23.75 20.45
C GLN A 454 -5.89 -23.76 18.97
N TYR A 455 -6.97 -23.05 18.58
CA TYR A 455 -7.58 -23.17 17.25
C TYR A 455 -7.76 -21.83 16.56
N LEU A 456 -7.37 -21.79 15.29
CA LEU A 456 -7.74 -20.80 14.30
C LEU A 456 -8.77 -21.47 13.38
N TYR A 457 -9.91 -20.81 13.16
CA TYR A 457 -10.93 -21.22 12.20
C TYR A 457 -10.88 -20.23 11.04
N GLU A 458 -10.35 -20.69 9.92
CA GLU A 458 -9.99 -19.88 8.76
C GLU A 458 -11.06 -20.00 7.69
N PHE A 459 -11.43 -18.85 7.11
CA PHE A 459 -12.49 -18.72 6.11
C PHE A 459 -11.90 -18.05 4.85
N MET A 460 -11.28 -18.85 3.98
CA MET A 460 -10.81 -18.36 2.68
C MET A 460 -12.01 -18.17 1.74
N SER A 461 -12.10 -17.00 1.10
CA SER A 461 -13.20 -16.63 0.22
C SER A 461 -13.22 -17.46 -1.08
N ARG A 462 -14.34 -17.38 -1.79
CA ARG A 462 -14.52 -17.93 -3.15
C ARG A 462 -15.02 -16.90 -4.15
N GLY A 463 -15.22 -15.67 -3.69
CA GLY A 463 -15.81 -14.57 -4.46
C GLY A 463 -17.30 -14.67 -4.76
N ASP A 464 -17.96 -15.80 -4.49
CA ASP A 464 -19.41 -16.01 -4.68
C ASP A 464 -20.25 -15.74 -3.42
N GLY A 465 -19.63 -15.14 -2.39
CA GLY A 465 -20.20 -14.98 -1.06
C GLY A 465 -20.24 -16.27 -0.23
N THR A 466 -19.55 -17.34 -0.66
CA THR A 466 -19.28 -18.53 0.14
C THR A 466 -17.80 -18.65 0.48
N PHE A 467 -17.49 -19.41 1.54
CA PHE A 467 -16.13 -19.57 2.06
C PHE A 467 -15.76 -21.05 2.10
N THR A 468 -14.49 -21.37 1.83
CA THR A 468 -13.93 -22.63 2.32
C THR A 468 -13.61 -22.50 3.81
N GLY A 469 -13.37 -23.62 4.50
CA GLY A 469 -13.10 -23.58 5.92
C GLY A 469 -12.04 -24.56 6.35
N ASN A 470 -11.03 -24.05 7.04
CA ASN A 470 -9.93 -24.83 7.58
C ASN A 470 -9.82 -24.65 9.11
N THR A 471 -9.30 -25.67 9.80
CA THR A 471 -9.14 -25.64 11.27
C THR A 471 -7.69 -25.94 11.61
N ILE A 472 -6.96 -24.89 11.96
CA ILE A 472 -5.53 -24.93 12.22
C ILE A 472 -5.33 -25.07 13.74
N ASN A 473 -4.62 -26.12 14.15
CA ASN A 473 -4.28 -26.36 15.55
C ASN A 473 -2.84 -25.89 15.82
N ILE A 474 -2.69 -24.87 16.68
CA ILE A 474 -1.38 -24.25 17.03
C ILE A 474 -0.65 -24.96 18.19
N GLY A 475 -1.10 -26.17 18.52
CA GLY A 475 -0.40 -27.14 19.36
C GLY A 475 -0.21 -26.70 20.81
N ILE A 476 1.02 -26.34 21.16
CA ILE A 476 1.37 -25.94 22.54
C ILE A 476 0.93 -24.50 22.87
N TRP A 477 0.64 -23.68 21.85
CA TRP A 477 0.16 -22.31 22.04
C TRP A 477 -1.33 -22.30 22.33
N ASN A 478 -1.74 -21.55 23.35
CA ASN A 478 -3.13 -21.48 23.77
C ASN A 478 -3.48 -20.06 24.20
N PHE A 479 -4.29 -19.37 23.39
CA PHE A 479 -4.70 -18.00 23.63
C PHE A 479 -5.86 -17.84 24.62
N GLY A 480 -6.27 -18.94 25.27
CA GLY A 480 -7.38 -18.95 26.23
C GLY A 480 -8.76 -18.98 25.55
N ALA A 481 -9.80 -19.21 26.34
CA ALA A 481 -11.16 -19.34 25.83
C ALA A 481 -11.73 -18.01 25.28
N ARG A 482 -11.23 -16.86 25.75
CA ARG A 482 -11.50 -15.54 25.19
C ARG A 482 -10.17 -14.83 25.00
N VAL A 483 -9.74 -14.69 23.75
CA VAL A 483 -8.38 -14.25 23.38
C VAL A 483 -8.03 -12.88 23.96
N SER A 484 -8.99 -11.96 24.00
CA SER A 484 -8.84 -10.60 24.54
C SER A 484 -8.62 -10.53 26.06
N ASP A 485 -8.70 -11.63 26.82
CA ASP A 485 -8.33 -11.65 28.24
C ASP A 485 -6.81 -11.73 28.46
N GLY A 486 -6.08 -12.27 27.48
CA GLY A 486 -4.63 -12.47 27.58
C GLY A 486 -3.81 -11.70 26.54
N PHE A 487 -4.41 -11.42 25.38
CA PHE A 487 -3.69 -11.03 24.17
C PHE A 487 -4.37 -9.87 23.45
N THR A 488 -3.66 -9.27 22.50
CA THR A 488 -4.21 -8.22 21.62
C THR A 488 -3.70 -8.48 20.20
N PRO A 489 -4.59 -8.58 19.20
CA PRO A 489 -4.19 -8.84 17.81
C PRO A 489 -3.73 -7.57 17.07
N ILE A 490 -2.92 -7.77 16.03
CA ILE A 490 -2.70 -6.86 14.89
C ILE A 490 -2.63 -7.73 13.63
N SER A 491 -3.17 -7.30 12.49
CA SER A 491 -2.92 -7.90 11.17
C SER A 491 -2.29 -6.91 10.19
N GLY A 492 -1.70 -7.44 9.13
CA GLY A 492 -1.01 -6.73 8.05
C GLY A 492 0.08 -7.63 7.45
N ASP A 493 0.59 -7.30 6.26
CA ASP A 493 1.76 -8.01 5.71
C ASP A 493 3.00 -7.66 6.53
N PHE A 494 3.49 -8.58 7.36
CA PHE A 494 4.67 -8.37 8.20
C PHE A 494 5.96 -8.83 7.51
N ASN A 495 5.87 -9.70 6.50
CA ASN A 495 7.02 -10.29 5.83
C ASN A 495 7.41 -9.61 4.49
N GLY A 496 6.47 -8.92 3.85
CA GLY A 496 6.62 -8.25 2.56
C GLY A 496 6.40 -9.19 1.39
N ASP A 497 5.44 -10.12 1.49
CA ASP A 497 5.06 -11.02 0.39
C ASP A 497 3.69 -10.84 -0.23
N GLY A 498 2.92 -9.84 0.21
CA GLY A 498 1.60 -9.51 -0.32
C GLY A 498 0.47 -10.37 0.24
N LYS A 499 0.73 -11.28 1.20
CA LYS A 499 -0.31 -11.88 2.03
C LYS A 499 -0.42 -11.17 3.37
N SER A 500 -1.58 -11.27 3.98
CA SER A 500 -1.81 -10.82 5.34
C SER A 500 -1.19 -11.79 6.33
N ASP A 501 -0.39 -11.26 7.25
CA ASP A 501 0.10 -11.94 8.43
C ASP A 501 -0.67 -11.42 9.67
N PHE A 502 -0.43 -12.00 10.84
CA PHE A 502 -0.94 -11.41 12.10
C PHE A 502 -0.04 -11.67 13.31
N ILE A 503 -0.12 -10.77 14.29
CA ILE A 503 0.59 -10.85 15.56
C ILE A 503 -0.41 -10.90 16.71
N MET A 504 -0.31 -11.94 17.53
CA MET A 504 -0.94 -11.99 18.85
C MET A 504 0.03 -11.44 19.90
N MET A 505 -0.14 -10.19 20.31
CA MET A 505 0.66 -9.57 21.36
C MET A 505 0.27 -10.15 22.73
N GLY A 506 1.21 -10.77 23.44
CA GLY A 506 1.07 -11.21 24.82
C GLY A 506 1.94 -10.38 25.79
N SER A 507 2.00 -10.78 27.06
CA SER A 507 2.65 -9.97 28.10
C SER A 507 4.16 -9.79 27.94
N ASN A 508 4.86 -10.87 27.57
CA ASN A 508 6.33 -10.96 27.53
C ASN A 508 6.86 -11.47 26.17
N TYR A 509 5.95 -11.67 25.21
CA TYR A 509 6.20 -12.25 23.89
C TYR A 509 5.17 -11.75 22.90
N LEU A 510 5.59 -11.60 21.65
CA LEU A 510 4.70 -11.56 20.49
C LEU A 510 4.59 -12.99 19.94
N TYR A 511 3.43 -13.36 19.41
CA TYR A 511 3.27 -14.59 18.63
C TYR A 511 2.85 -14.20 17.23
N GLU A 512 3.81 -14.23 16.33
CA GLU A 512 3.70 -13.79 14.94
C GLU A 512 3.35 -15.00 14.07
N PHE A 513 2.41 -14.83 13.16
CA PHE A 513 1.85 -15.86 12.28
C PHE A 513 1.95 -15.35 10.85
N MET A 514 2.97 -15.81 10.13
CA MET A 514 3.13 -15.52 8.70
C MET A 514 2.31 -16.52 7.88
N SER A 515 1.49 -16.04 6.94
CA SER A 515 0.66 -16.93 6.12
C SER A 515 1.50 -17.65 5.07
N ASN A 516 1.32 -18.96 4.93
CA ASN A 516 1.92 -19.73 3.83
C ASN A 516 1.04 -19.72 2.55
N GLY A 517 -0.20 -19.22 2.65
CA GLY A 517 -1.17 -19.15 1.54
C GLY A 517 -1.78 -20.49 1.10
N ASP A 518 -1.65 -21.54 1.91
CA ASP A 518 -2.28 -22.86 1.71
C ASP A 518 -3.24 -23.24 2.85
N GLY A 519 -3.66 -22.24 3.62
CA GLY A 519 -4.36 -22.43 4.89
C GLY A 519 -3.45 -22.92 6.03
N SER A 520 -2.17 -22.60 5.99
CA SER A 520 -1.26 -22.85 7.11
C SER A 520 -0.41 -21.62 7.42
N PHE A 521 0.00 -21.49 8.69
CA PHE A 521 0.82 -20.38 9.16
C PHE A 521 2.17 -20.88 9.66
N THR A 522 3.24 -20.18 9.28
CA THR A 522 4.56 -20.30 9.90
C THR A 522 4.62 -19.33 11.06
N TYR A 523 4.67 -19.83 12.30
CA TYR A 523 4.54 -18.99 13.50
C TYR A 523 5.71 -19.04 14.48
N ASN A 524 6.07 -17.87 15.01
CA ASN A 524 7.24 -17.63 15.85
C ASN A 524 6.87 -16.91 17.16
N GLY A 525 7.54 -17.29 18.26
CA GLY A 525 7.44 -16.58 19.55
C GLY A 525 8.58 -15.59 19.72
N VAL A 526 8.29 -14.29 19.52
CA VAL A 526 9.31 -13.23 19.52
C VAL A 526 9.46 -12.62 20.92
N PRO A 527 10.64 -12.68 21.56
CA PRO A 527 10.85 -12.07 22.88
C PRO A 527 11.04 -10.55 22.77
N ILE A 528 10.24 -9.78 23.50
CA ILE A 528 10.26 -8.30 23.52
C ILE A 528 11.40 -7.71 24.38
N ASN A 529 12.56 -8.38 24.41
CA ASN A 529 13.84 -7.93 24.98
C ASN A 529 13.78 -7.23 26.37
N GLY A 530 12.90 -7.70 27.26
CA GLY A 530 12.79 -7.22 28.64
C GLY A 530 11.75 -6.11 28.86
N TRP A 531 11.03 -5.68 27.82
CA TRP A 531 9.76 -4.98 27.98
C TRP A 531 8.67 -5.96 28.45
N ALA A 532 7.60 -5.44 29.05
CA ALA A 532 6.46 -6.23 29.49
C ALA A 532 5.18 -5.39 29.38
N PHE A 533 4.25 -5.77 28.51
CA PHE A 533 3.11 -4.92 28.13
C PHE A 533 1.84 -5.16 28.94
N GLY A 534 1.88 -6.01 29.97
CA GLY A 534 0.71 -6.34 30.80
C GLY A 534 -0.14 -7.47 30.20
N THR A 535 -1.39 -7.63 30.64
CA THR A 535 -2.25 -8.76 30.22
C THR A 535 -3.73 -8.33 30.30
N PRO A 536 -4.44 -8.17 29.18
CA PRO A 536 -3.91 -8.06 27.81
C PRO A 536 -3.06 -6.78 27.62
N PRO A 537 -2.20 -6.68 26.59
CA PRO A 537 -1.47 -5.44 26.28
C PRO A 537 -2.35 -4.19 26.15
N ALA A 538 -3.53 -4.33 25.51
CA ALA A 538 -4.52 -3.27 25.37
C ALA A 538 -5.04 -2.66 26.70
N ALA A 539 -4.85 -3.34 27.84
CA ALA A 539 -5.25 -2.83 29.16
C ALA A 539 -4.29 -1.77 29.73
N GLY A 540 -3.15 -1.52 29.08
CA GLY A 540 -2.17 -0.49 29.48
C GLY A 540 -1.58 0.30 28.31
N PHE A 541 -1.44 -0.33 27.13
CA PHE A 541 -0.84 0.25 25.94
C PHE A 541 -1.87 0.34 24.82
N MET A 542 -1.66 1.26 23.88
CA MET A 542 -2.56 1.43 22.74
C MET A 542 -1.77 1.21 21.44
N PRO A 543 -1.97 0.07 20.75
CA PRO A 543 -1.27 -0.28 19.51
C PRO A 543 -1.88 0.40 18.29
N ILE A 544 -1.04 0.69 17.30
CA ILE A 544 -1.38 1.26 15.99
C ILE A 544 -0.44 0.61 14.97
N ALA A 545 -0.95 0.18 13.82
CA ALA A 545 -0.18 -0.48 12.77
C ALA A 545 -0.10 0.38 11.50
N GLY A 546 0.91 0.13 10.67
CA GLY A 546 1.14 0.81 9.39
C GLY A 546 2.63 0.81 9.02
N ASP A 547 2.97 1.01 7.75
CA ASP A 547 4.37 1.10 7.30
C ASP A 547 5.02 2.42 7.76
N PHE A 548 5.54 2.45 8.98
CA PHE A 548 6.17 3.63 9.55
C PHE A 548 7.52 3.96 8.90
N ASN A 549 8.19 2.99 8.23
CA ASN A 549 9.52 3.17 7.65
C ASN A 549 9.54 3.41 6.13
N GLY A 550 8.52 2.96 5.40
CA GLY A 550 8.33 3.14 3.97
C GLY A 550 9.00 2.05 3.12
N ASP A 551 9.08 0.81 3.62
CA ASP A 551 9.72 -0.32 2.94
C ASP A 551 8.76 -1.45 2.50
N GLY A 552 7.46 -1.19 2.53
CA GLY A 552 6.41 -2.09 2.07
C GLY A 552 6.06 -3.21 3.06
N LYS A 553 6.36 -3.04 4.36
CA LYS A 553 5.92 -3.95 5.42
C LYS A 553 5.12 -3.22 6.49
N THR A 554 4.29 -3.97 7.19
CA THR A 554 3.54 -3.50 8.35
C THR A 554 4.51 -3.35 9.52
N ASP A 555 4.83 -2.11 9.89
CA ASP A 555 5.37 -1.79 11.20
C ASP A 555 4.22 -1.57 12.19
N TRP A 556 4.56 -1.40 13.47
CA TRP A 556 3.57 -0.99 14.47
C TRP A 556 4.19 -0.22 15.63
N VAL A 557 3.37 0.58 16.32
CA VAL A 557 3.74 1.42 17.45
C VAL A 557 2.74 1.26 18.60
N MET A 558 3.23 1.25 19.83
CA MET A 558 2.41 1.34 21.05
C MET A 558 2.66 2.64 21.80
N SER A 559 1.58 3.28 22.27
CA SER A 559 1.65 4.47 23.13
C SER A 559 1.25 4.17 24.58
N GLN A 560 2.07 4.60 25.54
CA GLN A 560 1.74 4.64 26.98
C GLN A 560 2.54 5.76 27.68
N GLY A 561 1.86 6.52 28.54
CA GLY A 561 2.51 7.50 29.40
C GLY A 561 3.27 8.54 28.58
N ALA A 562 4.55 8.72 28.87
CA ALA A 562 5.45 9.61 28.14
C ALA A 562 6.33 8.90 27.08
N TYR A 563 5.90 7.74 26.58
CA TYR A 563 6.67 6.91 25.65
C TYR A 563 5.84 6.35 24.50
N LEU A 564 6.50 6.21 23.35
CA LEU A 564 6.14 5.30 22.28
C LEU A 564 7.13 4.12 22.24
N TYR A 565 6.67 2.99 21.73
CA TYR A 565 7.47 1.79 21.46
C TYR A 565 7.17 1.37 20.02
N GLU A 566 8.12 1.58 19.11
CA GLU A 566 8.03 1.28 17.69
C GLU A 566 8.73 -0.06 17.39
N PHE A 567 8.11 -0.83 16.50
CA PHE A 567 8.48 -2.18 16.11
C PHE A 567 8.56 -2.22 14.58
N GLN A 568 9.72 -1.86 14.02
CA GLN A 568 9.92 -1.93 12.57
C GLN A 568 10.13 -3.40 12.17
N SER A 569 9.33 -3.94 11.26
CA SER A 569 9.44 -5.33 10.83
C SER A 569 10.72 -5.55 10.04
N LYS A 570 11.37 -6.70 10.24
CA LYS A 570 12.47 -7.15 9.38
C LYS A 570 12.03 -8.16 8.33
N GLY A 571 10.82 -8.69 8.44
CA GLY A 571 10.28 -9.78 7.60
C GLY A 571 10.96 -11.15 7.76
N ASP A 572 11.61 -11.43 8.89
CA ASP A 572 12.12 -12.76 9.26
C ASP A 572 11.55 -13.29 10.59
N GLY A 573 10.41 -12.77 11.04
CA GLY A 573 9.88 -13.03 12.38
C GLY A 573 10.62 -12.28 13.49
N GLN A 574 11.21 -11.12 13.17
CA GLN A 574 11.88 -10.24 14.13
C GLN A 574 11.64 -8.77 13.81
N PHE A 575 11.75 -7.94 14.85
CA PHE A 575 11.58 -6.49 14.77
C PHE A 575 12.87 -5.75 15.11
N ASN A 576 13.01 -4.54 14.61
CA ASN A 576 13.91 -3.52 15.13
C ASN A 576 13.13 -2.67 16.16
N LEU A 577 13.55 -2.72 17.42
CA LEU A 577 12.79 -2.22 18.57
C LEU A 577 13.30 -0.85 19.00
N ILE A 578 12.42 0.15 19.06
CA ILE A 578 12.80 1.54 19.34
C ILE A 578 11.87 2.13 20.41
N GLN A 579 12.44 2.63 21.51
CA GLN A 579 11.69 3.38 22.53
C GLN A 579 11.91 4.88 22.34
N ILE A 580 10.82 5.62 22.20
CA ILE A 580 10.82 7.04 21.87
C ILE A 580 10.18 7.81 23.03
N SER A 581 10.82 8.87 23.52
CA SER A 581 10.25 9.75 24.54
C SER A 581 9.36 10.81 23.89
N THR A 582 8.13 10.97 24.38
CA THR A 582 7.20 12.04 23.95
C THR A 582 7.45 13.36 24.67
N GLY A 583 8.59 13.49 25.37
CA GLY A 583 9.05 14.72 25.99
C GLY A 583 8.17 15.18 27.16
N THR A 584 7.36 16.22 26.93
CA THR A 584 6.43 16.77 27.92
C THR A 584 5.01 16.20 27.82
N TRP A 585 4.68 15.51 26.71
CA TRP A 585 3.39 14.85 26.57
C TRP A 585 3.35 13.59 27.45
N ASN A 586 2.24 13.37 28.13
CA ASN A 586 1.98 12.16 28.91
C ASN A 586 0.53 11.75 28.76
N PHE A 587 0.29 10.62 28.10
CA PHE A 587 -1.05 10.13 27.74
C PHE A 587 -1.68 9.22 28.82
N GLY A 588 -0.99 9.00 29.94
CA GLY A 588 -1.46 8.17 31.04
C GLY A 588 -1.33 6.66 30.80
N SER A 589 -2.04 5.86 31.60
CA SER A 589 -2.10 4.41 31.48
C SER A 589 -3.44 3.88 32.03
N PRO A 590 -4.26 3.20 31.22
CA PRO A 590 -4.12 3.03 29.77
C PRO A 590 -4.34 4.35 29.02
N THR A 591 -3.63 4.54 27.92
CA THR A 591 -3.85 5.65 26.96
C THR A 591 -5.32 5.74 26.51
N ALA A 592 -5.95 4.58 26.29
CA ALA A 592 -7.35 4.44 25.90
C ALA A 592 -8.38 4.98 26.92
N ALA A 593 -7.97 5.30 28.16
CA ALA A 593 -8.86 5.95 29.14
C ALA A 593 -9.08 7.45 28.88
N ALA A 594 -8.35 8.04 27.94
CA ALA A 594 -8.48 9.46 27.58
C ALA A 594 -8.42 9.74 26.07
N PHE A 595 -7.76 8.88 25.29
CA PHE A 595 -7.50 9.07 23.86
C PHE A 595 -7.99 7.89 23.02
N VAL A 596 -8.19 8.14 21.73
CA VAL A 596 -8.46 7.12 20.70
C VAL A 596 -7.48 7.37 19.53
N PRO A 597 -6.91 6.33 18.89
CA PRO A 597 -5.98 6.51 17.79
C PRO A 597 -6.70 6.70 16.45
N VAL A 598 -6.07 7.47 15.57
CA VAL A 598 -6.29 7.48 14.11
C VAL A 598 -4.92 7.18 13.50
N GLY A 599 -4.81 6.10 12.72
CA GLY A 599 -3.54 5.71 12.05
C GLY A 599 -3.68 5.79 10.53
N GLY A 600 -2.54 5.95 9.86
CA GLY A 600 -2.44 6.12 8.40
C GLY A 600 -1.66 7.39 8.06
N ASP A 601 -1.35 7.58 6.78
CA ASP A 601 -0.60 8.76 6.30
C ASP A 601 -1.42 10.06 6.50
N PHE A 602 -0.86 11.09 7.14
CA PHE A 602 -1.49 12.40 7.28
C PHE A 602 -0.85 13.46 6.36
N ASN A 603 0.45 13.35 6.04
CA ASN A 603 1.15 14.36 5.26
C ASN A 603 1.08 14.09 3.73
N GLY A 604 0.88 12.86 3.30
CA GLY A 604 0.83 12.37 1.92
C GLY A 604 2.17 11.86 1.39
N ASP A 605 3.15 11.52 2.24
CA ASP A 605 4.51 11.15 1.85
C ASP A 605 4.76 9.64 1.64
N GLY A 606 3.73 8.80 1.88
CA GLY A 606 3.77 7.36 1.66
C GLY A 606 4.24 6.53 2.85
N LYS A 607 4.51 7.14 4.02
CA LYS A 607 4.67 6.43 5.29
C LYS A 607 3.40 6.53 6.14
N ALA A 608 3.19 5.55 7.01
CA ALA A 608 2.19 5.67 8.06
C ALA A 608 2.58 6.76 9.07
N ASP A 609 1.61 7.60 9.40
CA ASP A 609 1.61 8.50 10.54
C ASP A 609 0.58 8.00 11.58
N PHE A 610 0.42 8.73 12.69
CA PHE A 610 -0.78 8.59 13.52
C PHE A 610 -1.14 9.86 14.28
N ALA A 611 -2.36 9.93 14.80
CA ALA A 611 -2.83 10.96 15.71
C ALA A 611 -3.60 10.35 16.89
N LEU A 612 -3.47 10.97 18.07
CA LEU A 612 -4.26 10.64 19.26
C LEU A 612 -5.27 11.75 19.53
N ILE A 613 -6.56 11.40 19.59
CA ILE A 613 -7.67 12.35 19.75
C ILE A 613 -8.33 12.17 21.12
N GLY A 614 -8.50 13.28 21.87
CA GLY A 614 -9.18 13.27 23.17
C GLY A 614 -8.42 14.02 24.27
N GLY A 615 -8.56 13.54 25.50
CA GLY A 615 -7.99 14.17 26.70
C GLY A 615 -8.77 15.40 27.16
N SER A 616 -8.11 16.27 27.92
CA SER A 616 -8.76 17.41 28.59
C SER A 616 -8.90 18.68 27.75
N GLY A 617 -8.68 18.63 26.43
CA GLY A 617 -8.66 19.81 25.56
C GLY A 617 -9.00 19.51 24.09
N PRO A 618 -9.36 20.54 23.31
CA PRO A 618 -9.77 20.41 21.91
C PRO A 618 -8.53 20.24 20.99
N TYR A 619 -7.82 19.12 21.12
CA TYR A 619 -6.53 18.91 20.47
C TYR A 619 -6.43 17.60 19.69
N ILE A 620 -5.66 17.67 18.61
CA ILE A 620 -5.13 16.56 17.83
C ILE A 620 -3.65 16.45 18.21
N TYR A 621 -3.23 15.31 18.77
CA TYR A 621 -1.82 15.03 19.05
C TYR A 621 -1.28 14.16 17.92
N GLN A 622 -0.66 14.78 16.92
CA GLN A 622 -0.20 14.14 15.70
C GLN A 622 1.29 13.79 15.76
N PHE A 623 1.62 12.65 15.14
CA PHE A 623 2.91 11.99 15.11
C PHE A 623 3.26 11.69 13.64
N ILE A 624 4.02 12.58 13.01
CA ILE A 624 4.45 12.41 11.61
C ILE A 624 5.74 11.59 11.58
N SER A 625 5.80 10.48 10.84
CA SER A 625 6.97 9.59 10.77
C SER A 625 8.11 10.18 9.94
N LYS A 626 9.36 9.88 10.34
CA LYS A 626 10.56 10.12 9.53
C LYS A 626 11.17 8.84 8.95
N GLY A 627 10.59 7.68 9.24
CA GLY A 627 11.08 6.34 8.90
C GLY A 627 12.40 5.89 9.57
N ASP A 628 13.16 6.81 10.16
CA ASP A 628 14.38 6.50 10.90
C ASP A 628 14.14 5.89 12.30
N GLY A 629 12.88 5.71 12.70
CA GLY A 629 12.49 5.32 14.05
C GLY A 629 12.16 6.51 14.97
N THR A 630 11.86 7.67 14.40
CA THR A 630 11.48 8.88 15.14
C THR A 630 10.36 9.63 14.43
N PHE A 631 9.61 10.43 15.20
CA PHE A 631 8.47 11.20 14.72
C PHE A 631 8.69 12.72 14.90
N ASN A 632 7.92 13.54 14.19
CA ASN A 632 7.64 14.93 14.56
C ASN A 632 6.36 14.98 15.39
N PHE A 633 6.37 15.75 16.48
CA PHE A 633 5.27 15.83 17.44
C PHE A 633 4.51 17.17 17.30
N ASN A 634 3.30 17.14 16.76
CA ASN A 634 2.45 18.31 16.55
C ASN A 634 1.24 18.31 17.51
N THR A 635 1.06 19.35 18.32
CA THR A 635 -0.24 19.63 18.97
C THR A 635 -1.01 20.62 18.11
N LEU A 636 -2.05 20.12 17.44
CA LEU A 636 -2.90 20.92 16.56
C LEU A 636 -4.26 21.16 17.22
N ALA A 637 -4.85 22.33 17.00
CA ALA A 637 -6.19 22.63 17.51
C ALA A 637 -7.25 21.87 16.69
N MET A 638 -8.19 21.21 17.35
CA MET A 638 -9.35 20.62 16.70
C MET A 638 -10.18 21.73 16.03
N PRO A 639 -10.57 21.59 14.74
CA PRO A 639 -11.34 22.62 14.04
C PRO A 639 -12.63 23.01 14.78
N ASN A 640 -13.07 24.25 14.54
CA ASN A 640 -14.25 24.86 15.18
C ASN A 640 -14.21 24.87 16.73
N GLY A 641 -13.07 24.54 17.36
CA GLY A 641 -12.91 24.44 18.81
C GLY A 641 -13.60 23.22 19.44
N TRP A 642 -13.91 22.18 18.65
CA TRP A 642 -14.65 21.01 19.13
C TRP A 642 -13.89 20.22 20.20
N ASN A 643 -14.64 19.72 21.18
CA ASN A 643 -14.14 18.84 22.23
C ASN A 643 -15.12 17.68 22.41
N PHE A 644 -14.73 16.49 21.93
CA PHE A 644 -15.55 15.28 21.96
C PHE A 644 -15.47 14.53 23.31
N GLY A 645 -14.59 14.96 24.23
CA GLY A 645 -14.42 14.38 25.55
C GLY A 645 -13.24 13.41 25.69
N SER A 646 -13.22 12.67 26.79
CA SER A 646 -12.07 11.88 27.26
C SER A 646 -12.54 10.51 27.79
N PRO A 647 -12.49 9.43 26.99
CA PRO A 647 -12.24 9.41 25.55
C PRO A 647 -13.47 9.87 24.74
N PRO A 648 -13.31 10.34 23.48
CA PRO A 648 -14.41 10.70 22.58
C PRO A 648 -15.51 9.63 22.44
N THR A 649 -15.10 8.36 22.46
CA THR A 649 -15.97 7.17 22.37
C THR A 649 -16.97 7.00 23.52
N THR A 650 -16.94 7.89 24.53
CA THR A 650 -17.96 7.98 25.58
C THR A 650 -19.32 8.44 25.05
N ASN A 651 -19.31 9.37 24.07
CA ASN A 651 -20.53 10.03 23.57
C ASN A 651 -20.69 9.92 22.04
N PHE A 652 -19.61 9.67 21.30
CA PHE A 652 -19.61 9.65 19.83
C PHE A 652 -19.13 8.29 19.33
N PHE A 653 -19.64 7.83 18.19
CA PHE A 653 -18.87 6.90 17.37
C PHE A 653 -17.73 7.68 16.70
N MET A 654 -16.59 7.03 16.49
CA MET A 654 -15.44 7.60 15.80
C MET A 654 -15.02 6.63 14.69
N PHE A 655 -14.71 7.18 13.53
CA PHE A 655 -14.33 6.47 12.32
C PHE A 655 -13.08 7.14 11.73
N SER A 656 -12.20 6.36 11.11
CA SER A 656 -10.94 6.81 10.51
C SER A 656 -10.88 6.37 9.05
N GLY A 657 -10.29 7.17 8.16
CA GLY A 657 -10.11 6.81 6.76
C GLY A 657 -10.04 8.06 5.89
N ASP A 658 -9.73 7.91 4.61
CA ASP A 658 -9.82 9.02 3.67
C ASP A 658 -11.29 9.31 3.36
N TYR A 659 -11.83 10.45 3.81
CA TYR A 659 -13.24 10.82 3.59
C TYR A 659 -13.40 11.72 2.36
N ASN A 660 -12.33 12.30 1.83
CA ASN A 660 -12.36 13.29 0.76
C ASN A 660 -11.79 12.78 -0.59
N GLY A 661 -10.91 11.77 -0.54
CA GLY A 661 -10.29 11.11 -1.67
C GLY A 661 -8.92 11.69 -2.07
N ASP A 662 -8.24 12.46 -1.21
CA ASP A 662 -6.94 13.07 -1.48
C ASP A 662 -5.72 12.25 -1.01
N GLY A 663 -5.94 11.07 -0.41
CA GLY A 663 -4.90 10.15 0.02
C GLY A 663 -4.43 10.35 1.44
N ARG A 664 -5.18 11.14 2.24
CA ARG A 664 -4.88 11.39 3.65
C ARG A 664 -5.81 10.66 4.59
N SER A 665 -5.33 10.48 5.80
CA SER A 665 -6.11 10.03 6.95
C SER A 665 -6.98 11.17 7.48
N ASP A 666 -8.25 11.15 7.12
CA ASP A 666 -9.29 11.94 7.77
C ASP A 666 -9.89 11.16 8.95
N PHE A 667 -10.82 11.79 9.67
CA PHE A 667 -11.64 11.10 10.67
C PHE A 667 -13.01 11.76 10.83
N ALA A 668 -14.00 10.95 11.21
CA ALA A 668 -15.36 11.40 11.44
C ALA A 668 -15.85 11.03 12.85
N PHE A 669 -16.55 11.94 13.51
CA PHE A 669 -17.33 11.66 14.72
C PHE A 669 -18.83 11.66 14.41
N MET A 670 -19.60 10.80 15.07
CA MET A 670 -21.04 10.69 14.84
C MET A 670 -21.83 10.57 16.15
N GLU A 671 -22.93 11.32 16.22
CA GLU A 671 -23.99 11.20 17.24
C GLU A 671 -25.37 11.01 16.58
N THR A 672 -26.44 10.98 17.37
CA THR A 672 -27.83 10.86 16.91
C THR A 672 -28.22 11.87 15.82
N THR A 673 -27.62 13.06 15.83
CA THR A 673 -28.08 14.21 15.04
C THR A 673 -27.05 14.80 14.09
N HIS A 674 -25.78 14.39 14.18
CA HIS A 674 -24.70 15.01 13.43
C HIS A 674 -23.61 14.01 13.06
N ILE A 675 -23.00 14.24 11.90
CA ILE A 675 -21.69 13.74 11.52
C ILE A 675 -20.75 14.95 11.49
N TYR A 676 -19.60 14.82 12.14
CA TYR A 676 -18.53 15.81 12.20
C TYR A 676 -17.31 15.23 11.46
N THR A 677 -17.18 15.53 10.17
CA THR A 677 -16.03 15.08 9.36
C THR A 677 -14.88 16.08 9.52
N VAL A 678 -13.68 15.60 9.78
CA VAL A 678 -12.46 16.40 9.97
C VAL A 678 -11.43 15.97 8.94
N PHE A 679 -11.09 16.89 8.05
CA PHE A 679 -10.22 16.66 6.90
C PHE A 679 -8.78 17.10 7.16
N ALA A 680 -7.80 16.28 6.79
CA ALA A 680 -6.39 16.65 6.79
C ALA A 680 -6.07 17.48 5.53
N ASN A 681 -5.71 18.76 5.68
CA ASN A 681 -5.57 19.64 4.52
C ASN A 681 -4.19 19.47 3.84
N GLY A 682 -4.15 19.48 2.50
CA GLY A 682 -2.90 19.57 1.74
C GLY A 682 -3.04 19.64 0.22
N GLY A 683 -1.92 19.40 -0.47
CA GLY A 683 -1.87 19.03 -1.89
C GLY A 683 -1.20 17.65 -2.05
N PRO A 684 -0.80 17.24 -3.27
CA PRO A 684 -0.03 15.99 -3.44
C PRO A 684 1.31 16.06 -2.66
N GLY A 685 1.72 14.92 -2.11
CA GLY A 685 2.98 14.78 -1.36
C GLY A 685 4.20 14.86 -2.26
N ASP A 686 5.13 15.75 -1.91
CA ASP A 686 6.50 15.87 -2.43
C ASP A 686 6.66 15.65 -3.96
N VAL A 687 5.81 16.29 -4.77
CA VAL A 687 5.87 16.26 -6.25
C VAL A 687 6.21 17.61 -6.87
N ILE A 688 6.89 17.58 -8.03
CA ILE A 688 7.24 18.79 -8.79
C ILE A 688 5.99 19.40 -9.42
N THR A 689 5.65 20.62 -9.00
CA THR A 689 4.57 21.45 -9.56
C THR A 689 5.08 22.56 -10.48
N GLY A 690 6.39 22.82 -10.51
CA GLY A 690 6.97 23.81 -11.41
C GLY A 690 8.41 23.51 -11.81
N ILE A 691 8.74 23.78 -13.07
CA ILE A 691 10.09 23.63 -13.65
C ILE A 691 10.46 24.97 -14.30
N THR A 692 11.46 25.67 -13.76
CA THR A 692 12.01 26.89 -14.35
C THR A 692 13.34 26.57 -15.04
N SER A 693 13.38 26.77 -16.35
CA SER A 693 14.62 26.68 -17.13
C SER A 693 15.60 27.80 -16.75
N GLY A 694 16.89 27.59 -17.01
CA GLY A 694 17.92 28.63 -16.85
C GLY A 694 17.80 29.81 -17.83
N LEU A 695 16.71 29.94 -18.58
CA LEU A 695 16.37 31.12 -19.39
C LEU A 695 15.08 31.79 -18.92
N GLY A 696 14.52 31.38 -17.78
CA GLY A 696 13.28 31.94 -17.21
C GLY A 696 11.99 31.40 -17.81
N ILE A 697 12.03 30.52 -18.82
CA ILE A 697 10.86 29.78 -19.28
C ILE A 697 10.40 28.83 -18.16
N GLN A 698 9.12 28.90 -17.80
CA GLN A 698 8.50 28.08 -16.76
C GLN A 698 7.53 27.07 -17.36
N THR A 699 7.51 25.87 -16.80
CA THR A 699 6.46 24.85 -16.97
C THR A 699 5.82 24.58 -15.61
N SER A 700 4.53 24.80 -15.49
CA SER A 700 3.72 24.44 -14.32
C SER A 700 3.02 23.11 -14.54
N VAL A 701 2.85 22.33 -13.48
CA VAL A 701 2.21 21.01 -13.48
C VAL A 701 1.17 20.97 -12.35
N THR A 702 -0.07 20.65 -12.70
CA THR A 702 -1.19 20.47 -11.78
C THR A 702 -1.55 18.99 -11.74
N TYR A 703 -1.82 18.49 -10.53
CA TYR A 703 -2.23 17.10 -10.29
C TYR A 703 -3.68 17.04 -9.81
N SER A 704 -4.31 15.88 -9.94
CA SER A 704 -5.55 15.53 -9.24
C SER A 704 -5.56 14.04 -8.92
N SER A 705 -6.38 13.66 -7.94
CA SER A 705 -6.58 12.27 -7.54
C SER A 705 -7.50 11.54 -8.52
N LEU A 706 -7.32 10.22 -8.71
CA LEU A 706 -8.28 9.41 -9.47
C LEU A 706 -9.65 9.27 -8.78
N THR A 707 -9.82 9.69 -7.52
CA THR A 707 -11.15 9.83 -6.89
C THR A 707 -11.98 11.00 -7.45
N ASN A 708 -11.34 11.93 -8.16
CA ASN A 708 -11.97 13.11 -8.74
C ASN A 708 -12.62 12.77 -10.09
N SER A 709 -13.95 12.66 -10.10
CA SER A 709 -14.76 12.36 -11.28
C SER A 709 -14.72 13.43 -12.39
N ALA A 710 -14.09 14.59 -12.16
CA ALA A 710 -13.79 15.57 -13.21
C ALA A 710 -12.45 15.32 -13.95
N VAL A 711 -11.65 14.35 -13.49
CA VAL A 711 -10.35 13.97 -14.08
C VAL A 711 -10.29 12.46 -14.42
N TYR A 712 -11.04 11.62 -13.71
CA TYR A 712 -11.09 10.18 -13.93
C TYR A 712 -12.52 9.63 -14.11
N GLY A 713 -12.70 8.72 -15.07
CA GLY A 713 -13.89 7.88 -15.20
C GLY A 713 -13.61 6.40 -14.95
N ARG A 714 -14.08 5.85 -13.82
CA ARG A 714 -14.12 4.39 -13.58
C ARG A 714 -15.03 3.74 -14.62
N ASP A 715 -14.62 2.59 -15.18
CA ASP A 715 -15.52 1.82 -16.04
C ASP A 715 -16.27 0.73 -15.24
N SER A 716 -16.86 -0.26 -15.90
CA SER A 716 -17.69 -1.30 -15.28
C SER A 716 -17.50 -2.68 -15.92
N THR A 717 -16.31 -2.91 -16.50
CA THR A 717 -16.01 -4.09 -17.34
C THR A 717 -15.01 -5.07 -16.73
N ALA A 718 -14.25 -4.68 -15.68
CA ALA A 718 -13.37 -5.61 -14.99
C ALA A 718 -14.13 -6.83 -14.45
N THR A 719 -13.47 -7.98 -14.51
CA THR A 719 -13.87 -9.20 -13.83
C THR A 719 -12.62 -9.82 -13.18
N TYR A 720 -12.79 -10.34 -11.97
CA TYR A 720 -11.70 -10.95 -11.20
C TYR A 720 -10.90 -11.96 -12.06
N PRO A 721 -9.55 -11.93 -12.06
CA PRO A 721 -8.67 -11.19 -11.14
C PRO A 721 -8.33 -9.75 -11.58
N THR A 722 -9.01 -9.20 -12.60
CA THR A 722 -8.89 -7.77 -12.93
C THR A 722 -9.80 -6.94 -12.02
N LEU A 723 -9.28 -5.82 -11.52
CA LEU A 723 -9.99 -4.85 -10.68
C LEU A 723 -10.03 -3.47 -11.35
N GLU A 724 -11.21 -2.82 -11.39
CA GLU A 724 -11.34 -1.37 -11.64
C GLU A 724 -10.83 -0.58 -10.43
N LEU A 725 -9.71 0.13 -10.58
CA LEU A 725 -9.22 1.06 -9.58
C LEU A 725 -10.02 2.37 -9.62
N GLN A 726 -10.49 2.82 -8.46
CA GLN A 726 -10.75 4.22 -8.19
C GLN A 726 -10.22 4.51 -6.78
N ILE A 727 -9.05 5.13 -6.72
CA ILE A 727 -8.21 5.21 -5.51
C ILE A 727 -7.58 6.60 -5.40
N PRO A 728 -7.09 7.02 -4.21
CA PRO A 728 -6.47 8.32 -4.02
C PRO A 728 -5.06 8.47 -4.62
N PHE A 729 -4.92 8.17 -5.91
CA PHE A 729 -3.66 8.18 -6.65
C PHE A 729 -3.54 9.44 -7.51
N TYR A 730 -2.46 10.21 -7.32
CA TYR A 730 -2.28 11.48 -8.03
C TYR A 730 -1.72 11.29 -9.44
N VAL A 731 -2.43 11.89 -10.41
CA VAL A 731 -2.08 11.97 -11.83
C VAL A 731 -2.03 13.43 -12.29
N VAL A 732 -1.25 13.71 -13.33
CA VAL A 732 -1.20 15.05 -13.94
C VAL A 732 -2.55 15.35 -14.59
N SER A 733 -3.24 16.40 -14.14
CA SER A 733 -4.50 16.86 -14.72
C SER A 733 -4.29 18.02 -15.71
N ARG A 734 -3.21 18.80 -15.54
CA ARG A 734 -2.88 19.92 -16.44
C ARG A 734 -1.40 20.27 -16.44
N VAL A 735 -0.90 20.73 -17.58
CA VAL A 735 0.46 21.28 -17.77
C VAL A 735 0.36 22.61 -18.52
N ASP A 736 1.09 23.63 -18.06
CA ASP A 736 1.18 24.95 -18.71
C ASP A 736 2.64 25.34 -18.90
N THR A 737 3.10 25.53 -20.14
CA THR A 737 4.47 25.93 -20.47
C THR A 737 4.52 27.29 -21.14
N ALA A 738 5.27 28.24 -20.56
CA ALA A 738 5.43 29.58 -21.12
C ALA A 738 6.09 29.54 -22.51
N ASN A 739 5.55 30.28 -23.48
CA ASN A 739 6.05 30.32 -24.85
C ASN A 739 7.22 31.30 -25.08
N GLY A 740 7.71 31.94 -24.02
CA GLY A 740 8.82 32.90 -24.07
C GLY A 740 8.47 34.30 -24.61
N VAL A 741 7.24 34.53 -25.10
CA VAL A 741 6.77 35.83 -25.61
C VAL A 741 5.56 36.39 -24.84
N GLY A 742 5.26 35.83 -23.67
CA GLY A 742 4.22 36.31 -22.76
C GLY A 742 2.90 35.53 -22.77
N GLY A 743 2.83 34.41 -23.49
CA GLY A 743 1.72 33.45 -23.42
C GLY A 743 2.17 32.06 -22.94
N SER A 744 1.26 31.10 -22.96
CA SER A 744 1.52 29.69 -22.60
C SER A 744 0.95 28.73 -23.64
N TYR A 745 1.59 27.57 -23.75
CA TYR A 745 0.98 26.35 -24.28
C TYR A 745 0.38 25.58 -23.11
N SER A 746 -0.85 25.09 -23.25
CA SER A 746 -1.59 24.42 -22.18
C SER A 746 -2.07 23.06 -22.66
N SER A 747 -2.01 22.05 -21.78
CA SER A 747 -2.53 20.70 -22.05
C SER A 747 -3.24 20.20 -20.80
N ALA A 748 -4.52 19.84 -20.95
CA ALA A 748 -5.30 19.18 -19.92
C ALA A 748 -5.34 17.67 -20.19
N TYR A 749 -5.54 16.87 -19.13
CA TYR A 749 -5.51 15.42 -19.18
C TYR A 749 -6.69 14.85 -18.37
N THR A 750 -7.39 13.89 -18.97
CA THR A 750 -8.40 13.04 -18.34
C THR A 750 -8.06 11.57 -18.59
N TYR A 751 -8.53 10.69 -17.71
CA TYR A 751 -8.17 9.28 -17.68
C TYR A 751 -9.43 8.42 -17.50
N ALA A 752 -9.40 7.17 -17.95
CA ALA A 752 -10.51 6.23 -17.73
C ALA A 752 -10.01 4.79 -17.51
N GLY A 753 -10.86 3.92 -16.97
CA GLY A 753 -10.65 2.45 -16.98
C GLY A 753 -9.31 1.98 -16.38
N ALA A 754 -8.90 2.54 -15.24
CA ALA A 754 -7.68 2.17 -14.53
C ALA A 754 -7.81 0.74 -13.99
N LYS A 755 -6.92 -0.16 -14.40
CA LYS A 755 -7.05 -1.60 -14.11
C LYS A 755 -5.83 -2.17 -13.41
N ALA A 756 -6.04 -2.97 -12.37
CA ALA A 756 -5.01 -3.77 -11.72
C ALA A 756 -5.29 -5.27 -11.92
N ASP A 757 -4.23 -6.05 -12.10
CA ASP A 757 -4.24 -7.51 -11.98
C ASP A 757 -3.94 -7.89 -10.52
N LEU A 758 -4.95 -8.34 -9.78
CA LEU A 758 -4.83 -8.75 -8.37
C LEU A 758 -3.87 -9.93 -8.20
N THR A 759 -3.76 -10.80 -9.20
CA THR A 759 -2.80 -11.91 -9.21
C THR A 759 -1.33 -11.49 -9.38
N GLY A 760 -1.04 -10.18 -9.42
CA GLY A 760 0.30 -9.63 -9.28
C GLY A 760 0.99 -9.19 -10.56
N ARG A 761 0.32 -9.07 -11.71
CA ARG A 761 0.91 -8.38 -12.89
C ARG A 761 0.94 -6.86 -12.76
N GLY A 762 0.27 -6.31 -11.74
CA GLY A 762 0.28 -4.89 -11.41
C GLY A 762 -0.74 -4.08 -12.21
N ASN A 763 -0.48 -2.77 -12.33
CA ASN A 763 -1.36 -1.83 -13.02
C ASN A 763 -1.18 -1.95 -14.55
N ALA A 764 -2.29 -2.13 -15.29
CA ALA A 764 -2.33 -2.24 -16.75
C ALA A 764 -2.05 -0.92 -17.48
N GLY A 765 -2.00 0.19 -16.74
CA GLY A 765 -1.90 1.56 -17.25
C GLY A 765 -3.27 2.26 -17.26
N LEU A 766 -3.22 3.57 -17.49
CA LEU A 766 -4.39 4.41 -17.74
C LEU A 766 -4.50 4.62 -19.26
N PRO A 767 -5.48 4.03 -19.96
CA PRO A 767 -5.80 4.48 -21.30
C PRO A 767 -6.23 5.96 -21.23
N PRO A 768 -5.70 6.84 -22.10
CA PRO A 768 -6.24 8.18 -22.25
C PRO A 768 -7.66 8.09 -22.80
N ASP A 769 -8.55 8.96 -22.33
CA ASP A 769 -9.89 9.08 -22.88
C ASP A 769 -9.83 9.78 -24.26
N ASP A 770 -10.66 9.35 -25.22
CA ASP A 770 -10.68 9.82 -26.61
C ASP A 770 -11.36 11.20 -26.76
N GLY A 771 -11.36 12.01 -25.70
CA GLY A 771 -12.06 13.29 -25.60
C GLY A 771 -11.60 14.30 -26.64
N GLU A 772 -12.48 14.64 -27.59
CA GLU A 772 -12.19 15.64 -28.62
C GLU A 772 -11.75 16.97 -27.97
N GLY A 773 -10.51 17.37 -28.23
CA GLY A 773 -9.93 18.57 -27.66
C GLY A 773 -10.67 19.83 -28.10
N SER A 774 -11.56 20.34 -27.23
CA SER A 774 -12.25 21.62 -27.41
C SER A 774 -11.23 22.76 -27.35
N ALA A 775 -10.61 23.04 -28.50
CA ALA A 775 -9.53 23.99 -28.69
C ALA A 775 -10.05 25.43 -28.72
N ASP A 776 -10.59 25.90 -27.60
CA ASP A 776 -11.19 27.22 -27.51
C ASP A 776 -10.12 28.31 -27.41
N GLY A 777 -10.12 29.23 -28.38
CA GLY A 777 -9.56 30.56 -28.16
C GLY A 777 -8.07 30.85 -28.41
N HIS A 778 -7.40 30.22 -29.39
CA HIS A 778 -6.58 30.94 -30.42
C HIS A 778 -5.76 30.02 -31.34
N ARG A 779 -5.88 30.21 -32.67
CA ARG A 779 -5.08 29.48 -33.67
C ARG A 779 -3.70 30.11 -33.87
N GLY A 780 -2.64 29.35 -33.56
CA GLY A 780 -1.34 29.47 -34.20
C GLY A 780 -1.14 28.28 -35.14
N HIS A 781 -0.79 28.51 -36.42
CA HIS A 781 -0.34 27.44 -37.30
C HIS A 781 1.10 27.06 -36.97
N ASP A 782 1.37 25.77 -36.82
CA ASP A 782 2.55 25.10 -37.37
C ASP A 782 2.27 23.60 -37.49
N GLU A 783 2.89 22.92 -38.45
CA GLU A 783 2.50 21.58 -38.89
C GLU A 783 3.24 20.45 -38.16
N PHE A 784 2.49 19.56 -37.49
CA PHE A 784 2.91 18.18 -37.25
C PHE A 784 1.74 17.22 -37.57
N PRO A 785 1.98 16.11 -38.29
CA PRO A 785 0.91 15.22 -38.72
C PRO A 785 0.35 14.40 -37.55
N ALA A 786 -0.98 14.37 -37.43
CA ALA A 786 -1.70 13.54 -36.47
C ALA A 786 -1.69 12.05 -36.87
N GLY A 787 -1.92 11.17 -35.89
CA GLY A 787 -2.28 9.77 -36.11
C GLY A 787 -1.21 8.75 -35.68
N LEU A 788 -1.21 8.37 -34.40
CA LEU A 788 -0.62 7.10 -33.96
C LEU A 788 -1.39 6.49 -32.77
N SER A 789 -2.64 6.10 -33.00
CA SER A 789 -3.41 5.25 -32.09
C SER A 789 -2.76 3.87 -31.99
N LEU A 790 -1.91 3.65 -30.97
CA LEU A 790 -1.12 2.43 -30.85
C LEU A 790 -1.87 1.34 -30.04
N TYR A 791 -2.94 0.81 -30.62
CA TYR A 791 -3.60 -0.39 -30.08
C TYR A 791 -2.61 -1.55 -29.92
N ARG A 792 -2.60 -2.19 -28.75
CA ARG A 792 -1.89 -3.45 -28.52
C ARG A 792 -2.83 -4.46 -27.87
N HIS A 793 -3.49 -5.28 -28.68
CA HIS A 793 -4.31 -6.39 -28.18
C HIS A 793 -3.48 -7.35 -27.32
N GLY A 794 -3.92 -7.54 -26.07
CA GLY A 794 -3.46 -8.57 -25.14
C GLY A 794 -4.53 -9.64 -24.94
N GLY A 795 -5.18 -10.10 -26.01
CA GLY A 795 -6.23 -11.12 -25.97
C GLY A 795 -6.17 -12.02 -27.20
N ILE A 796 -6.31 -13.32 -27.00
CA ILE A 796 -6.37 -14.33 -28.06
C ILE A 796 -7.78 -14.93 -28.04
N ASP A 797 -8.68 -14.35 -28.83
CA ASP A 797 -10.01 -14.91 -29.07
C ASP A 797 -9.96 -15.82 -30.31
N ASP A 798 -9.61 -17.09 -30.11
CA ASP A 798 -9.72 -18.13 -31.15
C ASP A 798 -11.20 -18.50 -31.39
N ALA A 799 -11.86 -17.76 -32.29
CA ALA A 799 -13.25 -18.00 -32.71
C ALA A 799 -13.37 -18.22 -34.23
N ASP A 800 -13.30 -19.48 -34.66
CA ASP A 800 -13.39 -19.91 -36.06
C ASP A 800 -14.84 -19.83 -36.62
N PRO A 801 -15.13 -19.03 -37.67
CA PRO A 801 -16.50 -18.82 -38.17
C PRO A 801 -16.98 -19.95 -39.10
N GLY A 802 -17.31 -21.10 -38.52
CA GLY A 802 -17.67 -22.34 -39.25
C GLY A 802 -19.16 -22.72 -39.28
N HIS A 803 -19.83 -22.43 -40.40
CA HIS A 803 -21.15 -22.94 -40.82
C HIS A 803 -22.42 -22.53 -40.03
N ALA A 804 -23.56 -22.65 -40.72
CA ALA A 804 -24.90 -22.26 -40.28
C ALA A 804 -25.90 -23.39 -40.52
N ASP A 805 -27.06 -23.35 -39.84
CA ASP A 805 -28.34 -23.77 -40.43
C ASP A 805 -29.53 -22.99 -39.81
N ALA A 806 -30.72 -23.15 -40.38
CA ALA A 806 -31.86 -22.25 -40.19
C ALA A 806 -32.87 -22.66 -39.10
N GLY A 807 -33.59 -21.66 -38.57
CA GLY A 807 -34.77 -21.84 -37.71
C GLY A 807 -35.57 -20.53 -37.60
N ALA A 808 -36.89 -20.59 -37.69
CA ALA A 808 -37.79 -19.42 -37.71
C ALA A 808 -38.94 -19.57 -36.70
N VAL A 809 -39.91 -18.64 -36.74
CA VAL A 809 -41.09 -18.48 -35.85
C VAL A 809 -40.75 -17.78 -34.52
N ASP A 810 -41.35 -16.68 -34.04
CA ASP A 810 -42.34 -15.65 -34.46
C ASP A 810 -43.38 -15.39 -33.34
N GLN A 811 -43.90 -14.15 -33.30
CA GLN A 811 -45.07 -13.65 -32.54
C GLN A 811 -45.05 -13.44 -31.00
N HIS A 812 -45.02 -12.13 -30.67
CA HIS A 812 -46.00 -11.40 -29.83
C HIS A 812 -45.93 -11.34 -28.28
N LEU A 813 -45.82 -10.08 -27.80
CA LEU A 813 -46.53 -9.54 -26.63
C LEU A 813 -47.23 -8.22 -27.03
N PRO A 814 -48.47 -7.91 -26.55
CA PRO A 814 -49.24 -6.76 -27.03
C PRO A 814 -49.22 -5.49 -26.13
N VAL A 815 -48.63 -4.41 -26.64
CA VAL A 815 -49.34 -3.19 -27.12
C VAL A 815 -50.41 -2.52 -26.20
N GLN A 816 -50.09 -1.28 -25.75
CA GLN A 816 -50.98 -0.09 -25.53
C GLN A 816 -52.01 -0.09 -24.37
N GLN A 817 -52.65 1.03 -23.96
CA GLN A 817 -52.71 2.48 -24.37
C GLN A 817 -53.03 3.34 -23.09
N CYS A 818 -53.11 4.68 -23.00
CA CYS A 818 -52.94 5.92 -23.81
C CYS A 818 -52.70 7.09 -22.79
N GLY A 819 -52.36 8.35 -23.08
CA GLY A 819 -52.10 9.20 -24.27
C GLY A 819 -51.32 10.47 -23.80
N GLY A 820 -50.98 11.51 -24.58
CA GLY A 820 -51.51 12.07 -25.83
C GLY A 820 -52.16 13.45 -25.55
N ASN A 821 -51.99 14.57 -26.27
CA ASN A 821 -51.24 14.93 -27.51
C ASN A 821 -50.60 16.36 -27.30
N VAL A 822 -50.00 17.11 -28.24
CA VAL A 822 -50.45 17.72 -29.54
C VAL A 822 -49.25 18.48 -30.18
N ASP A 823 -49.09 18.75 -31.49
CA ASP A 823 -49.63 18.17 -32.75
C ASP A 823 -48.72 18.59 -33.96
N HIS A 824 -49.18 18.33 -35.19
CA HIS A 824 -48.84 18.98 -36.48
C HIS A 824 -47.50 18.72 -37.24
N GLN A 825 -47.68 17.95 -38.33
CA GLN A 825 -46.95 17.85 -39.61
C GLN A 825 -47.38 19.03 -40.58
N PRO A 826 -46.98 19.18 -41.89
CA PRO A 826 -46.48 18.17 -42.86
C PRO A 826 -45.56 18.60 -44.06
N VAL A 827 -45.39 17.68 -45.05
CA VAL A 827 -45.16 17.87 -46.53
C VAL A 827 -43.73 17.92 -47.17
N GLU A 828 -43.45 16.84 -47.94
CA GLU A 828 -42.85 16.66 -49.30
C GLU A 828 -41.53 17.30 -49.85
N CYS A 829 -40.69 16.40 -50.40
CA CYS A 829 -40.03 16.36 -51.75
C CYS A 829 -39.61 17.62 -52.56
N ALA A 830 -38.36 17.63 -53.07
CA ALA A 830 -38.03 17.64 -54.53
C ALA A 830 -36.49 17.73 -54.85
N LEU A 831 -36.10 17.32 -56.07
CA LEU A 831 -34.78 17.54 -56.72
C LEU A 831 -34.91 18.67 -57.79
N PRO A 832 -33.83 19.42 -58.14
CA PRO A 832 -32.94 19.07 -59.28
C PRO A 832 -31.46 19.50 -59.11
N GLY A 833 -30.46 19.18 -59.96
CA GLY A 833 -30.37 18.24 -61.09
C GLY A 833 -29.39 18.66 -62.23
N VAL A 834 -28.55 17.73 -62.75
CA VAL A 834 -27.85 17.74 -64.08
C VAL A 834 -26.69 18.78 -64.23
N ALA A 835 -25.51 18.59 -64.87
CA ALA A 835 -24.73 17.52 -65.56
C ALA A 835 -23.20 17.80 -65.32
N GLY A 836 -22.17 17.07 -65.79
CA GLY A 836 -22.00 15.87 -66.62
C GLY A 836 -20.50 15.43 -66.58
N ALA A 837 -20.14 14.16 -66.69
CA ALA A 837 -19.91 13.40 -67.94
C ALA A 837 -18.51 13.60 -68.60
N GLU A 838 -17.55 12.70 -68.35
CA GLU A 838 -16.84 11.90 -69.40
C GLU A 838 -15.91 10.79 -68.85
N ARG A 839 -16.05 9.58 -69.46
CA ARG A 839 -15.05 8.60 -69.97
C ARG A 839 -13.80 8.18 -69.14
N VAL A 840 -13.62 6.88 -68.79
CA VAL A 840 -13.21 5.68 -69.61
C VAL A 840 -11.67 5.68 -69.87
N GLU A 841 -10.86 4.68 -69.44
CA GLU A 841 -10.82 3.23 -69.80
C GLU A 841 -10.45 2.26 -68.62
N ARG A 842 -11.05 1.06 -68.52
CA ARG A 842 -10.53 -0.33 -68.79
C ARG A 842 -9.37 -0.84 -67.88
N ASP A 843 -9.46 -1.97 -67.16
CA ASP A 843 -9.65 -3.40 -67.57
C ASP A 843 -8.41 -4.02 -68.25
N GLY A 844 -7.79 -5.13 -67.78
CA GLY A 844 -8.00 -5.93 -66.57
C GLY A 844 -7.36 -7.35 -66.63
N SER A 845 -7.65 -8.18 -65.60
CA SER A 845 -7.62 -9.67 -65.61
C SER A 845 -6.31 -10.51 -65.41
N ARG A 846 -6.52 -11.60 -64.63
CA ARG A 846 -6.02 -13.00 -64.74
C ARG A 846 -4.64 -13.48 -64.23
N ARG A 847 -4.76 -14.64 -63.56
CA ARG A 847 -3.76 -15.61 -63.06
C ARG A 847 -2.90 -16.26 -64.16
N LEU A 848 -1.69 -16.69 -63.79
CA LEU A 848 -0.95 -17.96 -64.06
C LEU A 848 0.42 -17.83 -63.34
N GLY A 849 1.23 -18.86 -63.01
CA GLY A 849 1.18 -20.32 -63.21
C GLY A 849 2.63 -20.88 -63.37
N SER A 850 2.90 -22.14 -62.98
CA SER A 850 4.24 -22.85 -62.97
C SER A 850 5.32 -22.29 -62.00
N ALA A 851 6.19 -23.05 -61.30
CA ALA A 851 6.93 -24.33 -61.53
C ALA A 851 8.20 -24.13 -62.40
N ASP A 852 9.38 -24.77 -62.25
CA ASP A 852 9.99 -25.80 -61.36
C ASP A 852 11.55 -25.55 -61.30
N GLY A 853 12.43 -26.24 -60.55
CA GLY A 853 12.30 -27.30 -59.52
C GLY A 853 13.46 -28.34 -59.52
N ASP A 854 14.65 -28.03 -58.95
CA ASP A 854 15.93 -28.79 -59.11
C ASP A 854 16.73 -28.82 -57.78
N HIS A 855 17.52 -29.83 -57.36
CA HIS A 855 17.45 -31.30 -57.53
C HIS A 855 18.34 -31.96 -56.42
N GLY A 856 17.93 -33.08 -55.79
CA GLY A 856 18.68 -33.61 -54.62
C GLY A 856 18.17 -34.88 -53.92
N GLU A 857 17.70 -35.88 -54.67
CA GLU A 857 17.37 -37.23 -54.17
C GLU A 857 18.62 -38.17 -54.26
N PRO A 858 18.67 -39.42 -53.72
CA PRO A 858 17.53 -40.26 -53.26
C PRO A 858 17.75 -41.14 -51.98
N VAL A 859 16.65 -41.73 -51.43
CA VAL A 859 16.51 -43.18 -51.02
C VAL A 859 17.43 -43.79 -49.91
N ARG A 860 17.02 -44.64 -48.92
CA ARG A 860 15.81 -45.47 -48.66
C ARG A 860 15.66 -45.95 -47.19
N ARG A 861 14.41 -45.95 -46.69
CA ARG A 861 13.64 -47.03 -45.97
C ARG A 861 14.17 -47.87 -44.77
N LEU A 862 13.23 -48.04 -43.82
CA LEU A 862 12.76 -49.26 -43.10
C LEU A 862 13.22 -49.62 -41.65
N ARG A 863 12.30 -49.34 -40.70
CA ARG A 863 11.71 -50.21 -39.63
C ARG A 863 12.58 -50.98 -38.59
N GLN A 864 12.01 -50.94 -37.36
CA GLN A 864 11.84 -52.02 -36.34
C GLN A 864 12.88 -52.25 -35.22
N ARG A 865 12.41 -51.93 -34.00
CA ARG A 865 12.25 -52.80 -32.80
C ARG A 865 13.48 -53.35 -32.02
N ASP A 866 13.38 -53.10 -30.71
CA ASP A 866 13.47 -54.06 -29.58
C ASP A 866 14.84 -54.59 -29.05
N VAL A 867 15.13 -54.14 -27.80
CA VAL A 867 15.50 -54.95 -26.60
C VAL A 867 16.97 -55.32 -26.28
N GLY A 868 17.36 -54.94 -25.04
CA GLY A 868 18.44 -55.45 -24.17
C GLY A 868 18.54 -54.54 -22.92
N GLN A 869 18.43 -54.92 -21.63
CA GLN A 869 18.95 -56.07 -20.83
C GLN A 869 20.49 -56.17 -20.96
N ARG A 870 21.35 -56.24 -19.92
CA ARG A 870 21.33 -56.64 -18.47
C ARG A 870 22.66 -56.18 -17.78
N ILE A 871 22.96 -56.20 -16.46
CA ILE A 871 22.28 -56.47 -15.15
C ILE A 871 23.20 -56.07 -13.94
N ASP A 872 22.63 -56.05 -12.72
CA ASP A 872 23.25 -56.27 -11.37
C ASP A 872 24.04 -55.20 -10.58
N ALA A 873 23.90 -55.37 -9.27
CA ALA A 873 24.32 -54.53 -8.14
C ALA A 873 25.69 -54.90 -7.50
N GLY A 874 26.15 -54.05 -6.57
CA GLY A 874 27.32 -54.26 -5.68
C GLY A 874 28.16 -52.97 -5.60
N ARG A 875 28.32 -52.23 -4.50
CA ARG A 875 28.66 -52.52 -3.07
C ARG A 875 30.13 -52.91 -2.86
N LEU A 876 30.92 -52.02 -2.21
CA LEU A 876 32.04 -52.18 -1.25
C LEU A 876 32.66 -50.76 -1.03
N GLN A 877 32.79 -50.23 0.21
CA GLN A 877 33.97 -50.27 1.13
C GLN A 877 35.23 -49.57 0.55
N GLN A 878 36.06 -48.75 1.20
CA GLN A 878 36.45 -48.32 2.59
C GLN A 878 37.54 -47.20 2.41
N ASP A 879 38.31 -46.57 3.32
CA ASP A 879 38.54 -46.40 4.79
C ASP A 879 39.53 -45.19 4.90
N ASP A 880 39.96 -44.57 6.01
CA ASP A 880 39.53 -44.38 7.42
C ASP A 880 40.34 -43.14 7.95
N GLY A 881 39.92 -42.47 9.03
CA GLY A 881 40.64 -41.33 9.60
C GLY A 881 39.78 -40.47 10.57
N GLN A 882 39.51 -40.87 11.82
CA GLN A 882 40.41 -40.86 13.00
C GLN A 882 40.81 -39.40 13.37
N HIS A 883 40.54 -38.83 14.55
CA HIS A 883 40.61 -39.28 15.97
C HIS A 883 39.72 -38.33 16.85
N LEU A 884 39.44 -38.46 18.16
CA LEU A 884 39.71 -39.42 19.26
C LEU A 884 38.71 -39.21 20.44
N GLN A 885 38.31 -40.29 21.13
CA GLN A 885 38.11 -40.51 22.61
C GLN A 885 37.49 -39.45 23.57
N GLN A 886 36.62 -39.79 24.55
CA GLN A 886 36.00 -41.07 25.03
C GLN A 886 34.46 -40.84 25.27
N ARG A 887 33.53 -41.77 25.60
CA ARG A 887 33.50 -43.13 26.23
C ARG A 887 33.87 -43.20 27.73
N PRO A 888 33.61 -44.32 28.44
CA PRO A 888 32.56 -45.36 28.30
C PRO A 888 31.37 -45.05 29.26
N VAL A 889 30.31 -45.83 29.55
CA VAL A 889 29.69 -47.15 29.18
C VAL A 889 28.14 -46.88 29.13
N ALA A 890 27.08 -47.73 29.23
CA ALA A 890 26.62 -49.14 29.16
C ALA A 890 25.06 -49.08 29.26
N LEU A 891 24.16 -50.02 28.92
CA LEU A 891 24.03 -51.21 28.05
C LEU A 891 22.49 -51.32 27.80
N VAL A 892 21.93 -51.37 26.57
CA VAL A 892 21.84 -52.50 25.61
C VAL A 892 20.89 -53.64 26.07
N PRO A 893 19.87 -54.08 25.28
CA PRO A 893 19.01 -53.37 24.29
C PRO A 893 17.54 -53.93 24.13
N ARG A 894 16.77 -53.45 23.11
CA ARG A 894 15.63 -54.12 22.40
C ARG A 894 14.29 -54.37 23.15
N ALA A 895 13.11 -54.52 22.53
CA ALA A 895 12.57 -54.16 21.18
C ALA A 895 11.02 -54.38 21.10
N SER A 896 10.44 -54.17 19.90
CA SER A 896 9.14 -54.64 19.33
C SER A 896 7.79 -54.04 19.77
N ASP A 897 7.20 -53.33 18.81
CA ASP A 897 5.77 -53.19 18.42
C ASP A 897 5.05 -54.55 18.16
N PRO A 898 3.73 -54.63 17.80
CA PRO A 898 2.66 -53.61 17.79
C PRO A 898 1.24 -54.06 18.26
N GLY A 899 0.34 -53.08 18.49
CA GLY A 899 -0.97 -53.03 17.81
C GLY A 899 -2.23 -53.71 18.39
N ILE A 900 -3.37 -53.36 17.75
CA ILE A 900 -4.76 -53.91 17.84
C ILE A 900 -5.47 -53.65 19.19
N CYS A 901 -6.48 -52.79 19.37
CA CYS A 901 -7.68 -52.34 18.61
C CYS A 901 -9.01 -53.03 19.04
N HIS A 902 -9.98 -52.21 19.47
CA HIS A 902 -11.44 -52.41 19.50
C HIS A 902 -12.07 -53.74 20.04
N GLN A 903 -12.89 -53.69 21.11
CA GLN A 903 -14.33 -53.36 20.98
C GLN A 903 -15.14 -53.26 22.31
N ARG A 904 -15.98 -52.22 22.35
CA ARG A 904 -17.41 -52.16 22.74
C ARG A 904 -18.00 -53.20 23.74
N ARG A 905 -18.54 -52.71 24.86
CA ARG A 905 -19.98 -52.61 25.27
C ARG A 905 -20.03 -52.37 26.80
N ALA A 906 -20.70 -51.36 27.37
CA ALA A 906 -22.08 -50.87 27.25
C ALA A 906 -23.09 -51.65 28.13
N ILE A 907 -24.20 -50.98 28.52
CA ILE A 907 -25.13 -51.32 29.64
C ILE A 907 -24.50 -50.96 31.00
N ALA A 908 -24.83 -49.91 31.76
CA ALA A 908 -25.92 -48.92 31.82
C ALA A 908 -27.08 -49.20 32.83
N THR A 909 -27.52 -48.10 33.46
CA THR A 909 -28.81 -47.82 34.16
C THR A 909 -29.13 -48.38 35.57
N ARG A 910 -29.69 -47.45 36.39
CA ARG A 910 -30.66 -47.61 37.51
C ARG A 910 -30.16 -48.15 38.86
N GLN A 911 -30.73 -47.77 40.02
CA GLN A 911 -31.43 -46.52 40.46
C GLN A 911 -31.65 -46.55 42.00
N ARG A 912 -31.93 -45.37 42.62
CA ARG A 912 -32.66 -45.13 43.90
C ARG A 912 -32.03 -45.44 45.27
N GLU A 913 -31.87 -44.35 46.04
CA GLU A 913 -32.52 -44.05 47.34
C GLU A 913 -32.66 -45.12 48.46
N ALA A 914 -32.02 -44.85 49.61
CA ALA A 914 -32.55 -45.06 50.98
C ALA A 914 -31.72 -44.23 52.00
N CYS A 915 -32.27 -43.89 53.17
CA CYS A 915 -31.69 -42.88 54.09
C CYS A 915 -31.57 -43.33 55.56
N GLY A 916 -30.68 -42.67 56.34
CA GLY A 916 -30.74 -42.58 57.81
C GLY A 916 -29.38 -42.70 58.54
N VAL A 917 -29.10 -42.01 59.67
CA VAL A 917 -29.87 -40.99 60.46
C VAL A 917 -28.90 -40.05 61.24
N GLY A 918 -29.26 -38.76 61.37
CA GLY A 918 -28.64 -37.75 62.28
C GLY A 918 -27.92 -36.59 61.55
N SER A 919 -27.41 -35.51 62.19
CA SER A 919 -27.67 -34.83 63.50
C SER A 919 -26.59 -33.72 63.69
N SER A 920 -26.80 -32.53 64.26
CA SER A 920 -27.97 -31.78 64.81
C SER A 920 -27.67 -30.25 64.83
N THR A 921 -28.54 -29.41 65.43
CA THR A 921 -28.57 -27.92 65.28
C THR A 921 -29.10 -27.22 66.56
N PRO A 922 -29.30 -25.87 66.63
CA PRO A 922 -28.85 -24.70 65.80
C PRO A 922 -27.79 -23.84 66.58
N THR A 923 -27.62 -22.50 66.64
CA THR A 923 -28.25 -21.17 66.28
C THR A 923 -27.13 -20.09 66.16
N GLU A 924 -27.24 -18.79 65.75
CA GLU A 924 -28.15 -17.99 64.89
C GLU A 924 -27.55 -16.58 64.52
N ASN A 925 -28.03 -16.00 63.40
CA ASN A 925 -28.30 -14.58 63.03
C ASN A 925 -27.32 -13.36 63.13
N LEU A 926 -27.45 -12.51 62.08
CA LEU A 926 -27.33 -11.03 61.95
C LEU A 926 -25.99 -10.29 61.69
N CYS A 927 -26.07 -9.33 60.73
CA CYS A 927 -25.14 -8.21 60.49
C CYS A 927 -25.55 -6.97 61.30
N PRO A 928 -24.66 -5.96 61.47
CA PRO A 928 -24.86 -4.69 60.76
C PRO A 928 -23.56 -3.98 60.32
N ALA A 929 -23.69 -2.84 59.63
CA ALA A 929 -22.60 -1.93 59.28
C ALA A 929 -22.46 -0.78 60.30
N LEU A 930 -21.30 -0.09 60.37
CA LEU A 930 -21.22 1.39 60.43
C LEU A 930 -19.79 1.98 60.38
N CYS A 931 -19.79 3.27 60.03
CA CYS A 931 -18.71 4.18 59.68
C CYS A 931 -17.65 4.58 60.76
N ARG A 932 -16.51 5.07 60.22
CA ARG A 932 -15.70 6.26 60.64
C ARG A 932 -14.62 6.15 61.73
N SER A 933 -13.58 6.97 61.49
CA SER A 933 -12.47 7.41 62.38
C SER A 933 -11.47 6.35 62.89
N GLY A 934 -10.17 6.67 63.04
CA GLY A 934 -9.45 7.86 62.57
C GLY A 934 -8.06 8.06 63.17
N ALA A 935 -7.20 8.77 62.40
CA ALA A 935 -6.03 9.56 62.83
C ALA A 935 -4.74 8.87 63.37
N ASP A 936 -3.67 9.69 63.34
CA ASP A 936 -2.44 9.70 64.16
C ASP A 936 -1.32 8.63 64.00
N ARG A 937 -0.43 8.96 63.05
CA ARG A 937 1.06 9.07 63.18
C ARG A 937 1.56 9.34 64.63
N PRO A 938 2.80 8.97 65.07
CA PRO A 938 4.03 9.47 64.42
C PRO A 938 5.38 8.69 64.50
N VAL A 939 6.17 8.82 63.41
CA VAL A 939 7.57 9.36 63.28
C VAL A 939 8.74 8.84 64.15
N SER A 940 9.82 8.37 63.48
CA SER A 940 11.26 8.72 63.69
C SER A 940 12.21 7.77 62.87
N ALA A 941 13.46 8.08 62.51
CA ALA A 941 14.16 9.35 62.22
C ALA A 941 15.57 9.10 61.60
N ALA A 942 16.03 9.95 60.66
CA ALA A 942 17.44 10.30 60.28
C ALA A 942 17.40 11.21 59.02
N SER A 943 17.99 12.40 58.84
CA SER A 943 19.27 13.06 59.24
C SER A 943 20.48 12.64 58.39
N ILE A 944 21.36 13.51 57.84
CA ILE A 944 21.47 14.99 57.77
C ILE A 944 22.40 15.31 56.54
N GLY A 945 22.56 16.50 55.94
CA GLY A 945 22.17 17.91 56.17
C GLY A 945 22.34 18.66 54.81
N ASP A 946 22.95 19.85 54.61
CA ASP A 946 23.19 21.13 55.33
C ASP A 946 24.05 22.02 54.38
N LEU A 947 24.07 23.38 54.34
CA LEU A 947 23.27 24.44 54.97
C LEU A 947 23.49 25.82 54.25
N GLY A 948 22.42 26.61 54.00
CA GLY A 948 22.47 28.09 53.90
C GLY A 948 22.58 28.79 52.52
N ALA A 949 22.22 30.08 52.37
CA ALA A 949 21.50 30.97 53.30
C ALA A 949 20.84 32.23 52.66
N TRP A 950 19.56 32.46 53.00
CA TRP A 950 18.91 33.72 53.43
C TRP A 950 19.26 35.10 52.81
N ARG A 951 18.21 35.83 52.38
CA ARG A 951 17.75 37.08 53.04
C ARG A 951 16.27 37.39 52.73
N HIS A 952 15.75 38.48 53.30
CA HIS A 952 14.33 38.71 53.62
C HIS A 952 13.94 40.20 53.44
N ASP A 953 12.69 40.57 53.75
CA ASP A 953 12.11 41.93 53.93
C ASP A 953 11.73 42.75 52.66
N ASP A 954 10.68 43.58 52.60
CA ASP A 954 9.33 43.59 53.26
C ASP A 954 8.38 44.65 52.57
N LEU A 955 7.11 44.74 53.02
CA LEU A 955 6.13 45.86 52.93
C LEU A 955 5.30 46.16 51.64
N ASP A 956 4.03 45.71 51.68
CA ASP A 956 2.75 46.44 51.48
C ASP A 956 2.57 47.59 50.45
N GLN A 957 1.48 47.51 49.63
CA GLN A 957 0.25 48.31 49.87
C GLN A 957 -0.99 47.90 49.02
N ASN A 958 -2.16 48.50 49.34
CA ASN A 958 -3.53 47.99 49.12
C ASN A 958 -4.26 48.40 47.81
N ARG A 959 -5.01 47.43 47.24
CA ARG A 959 -6.42 47.48 46.74
C ARG A 959 -6.89 48.42 45.60
N ILE A 960 -8.04 47.97 45.04
CA ILE A 960 -9.17 48.62 44.34
C ILE A 960 -9.27 48.28 42.84
N ALA A 961 -10.51 48.22 42.35
CA ALA A 961 -10.92 47.54 41.12
C ALA A 961 -11.84 48.40 40.24
N ALA A 962 -12.22 47.82 39.09
CA ALA A 962 -13.34 48.18 38.21
C ALA A 962 -13.20 49.41 37.29
N GLY A 963 -13.26 49.12 35.98
CA GLY A 963 -14.39 49.58 35.16
C GLY A 963 -14.21 50.82 34.28
N CYS A 964 -14.83 50.74 33.10
CA CYS A 964 -15.07 51.82 32.11
C CYS A 964 -13.81 52.44 31.45
N GLY A 965 -13.82 52.47 30.10
CA GLY A 965 -12.78 53.09 29.28
C GLY A 965 -13.26 54.33 28.53
N CYS A 966 -12.40 54.93 27.71
CA CYS A 966 -12.74 56.04 26.82
C CYS A 966 -11.75 56.15 25.62
N HIS A 967 -12.14 56.97 24.63
CA HIS A 967 -11.46 57.48 23.41
C HIS A 967 -9.93 57.25 23.22
N ARG A 968 -9.40 56.86 22.04
CA ARG A 968 -9.60 57.31 20.62
C ARG A 968 -8.84 58.60 20.26
N ALA A 969 -8.34 58.64 19.02
CA ALA A 969 -7.69 59.73 18.25
C ALA A 969 -6.16 59.61 18.10
N ASP A 970 -5.49 60.06 17.03
CA ASP A 970 -5.78 60.31 15.58
C ASP A 970 -4.44 60.78 14.94
N ALA A 971 -4.15 60.85 13.63
CA ALA A 971 -4.67 60.39 12.33
C ALA A 971 -3.53 60.63 11.28
N GLY A 972 -3.54 60.22 9.99
CA GLY A 972 -4.51 59.51 9.14
C GLY A 972 -4.35 59.91 7.65
N GLY A 973 -5.26 59.44 6.78
CA GLY A 973 -5.51 59.97 5.41
C GLY A 973 -4.64 59.40 4.26
N ALA A 974 -5.12 59.36 3.00
CA ALA A 974 -6.46 59.55 2.43
C ALA A 974 -6.52 58.96 0.98
N GLY A 975 -7.69 58.56 0.44
CA GLY A 975 -7.74 57.97 -0.91
C GLY A 975 -9.07 57.38 -1.42
N VAL A 976 -10.13 58.19 -1.48
CA VAL A 976 -11.48 57.98 -2.09
C VAL A 976 -11.60 57.01 -3.29
N GLY A 977 -12.67 56.18 -3.32
CA GLY A 977 -13.47 55.94 -4.54
C GLY A 977 -14.06 54.54 -4.82
N GLY A 978 -15.36 54.48 -5.20
CA GLY A 978 -15.93 53.40 -6.03
C GLY A 978 -16.96 52.46 -5.38
N GLU A 979 -18.12 52.29 -6.03
CA GLU A 979 -19.13 51.27 -5.75
C GLU A 979 -19.05 50.13 -6.79
N GLN A 980 -19.48 48.91 -6.45
CA GLN A 980 -20.77 48.33 -6.89
C GLN A 980 -20.86 46.81 -6.64
N HIS A 981 -22.08 46.32 -6.36
CA HIS A 981 -22.42 44.90 -6.49
C HIS A 981 -22.73 44.58 -7.95
N HIS A 982 -22.26 43.43 -8.46
CA HIS A 982 -22.93 42.75 -9.55
C HIS A 982 -22.76 41.23 -9.44
N ALA A 983 -23.84 40.49 -9.67
CA ALA A 983 -23.85 39.04 -9.80
C ALA A 983 -24.17 38.66 -11.25
N ASN A 984 -23.52 37.59 -11.73
CA ASN A 984 -23.85 36.76 -12.89
C ASN A 984 -23.30 35.38 -12.49
N LEU A 985 -24.02 34.25 -12.49
CA LEU A 985 -24.99 33.72 -13.45
C LEU A 985 -24.39 33.58 -14.86
N VAL A 986 -23.78 32.42 -15.12
CA VAL A 986 -23.49 31.92 -16.46
C VAL A 986 -24.33 30.66 -16.65
N VAL A 987 -25.14 30.64 -17.71
CA VAL A 987 -25.97 29.49 -18.11
C VAL A 987 -25.11 28.59 -19.01
N ARG A 988 -25.17 27.27 -18.81
CA ARG A 988 -24.54 26.30 -19.71
C ARG A 988 -25.23 26.31 -21.08
N LEU A 989 -24.43 26.29 -22.13
CA LEU A 989 -24.66 25.48 -23.32
C LEU A 989 -23.60 24.37 -23.32
#